data_AF-A0AAN8T3K4-F1
#
_entry.id   AF-A0AAN8T3K4-F1
#
_cell.length_a   1.000
_cell.length_b   1.000
_cell.length_c   1.000
_cell.angle_alpha   90.00
_cell.angle_beta   90.00
_cell.angle_gamma   90.00
#
_symmetry.space_group_name_H-M   'P 1'
#
loop_
_entity.id
_entity.type
_entity.pdbx_description
1 polymer ?
#
loop_
_entity_poly.entity_id
_entity_poly.type
_entity_poly.pdbx_seq_one_letter_code
_entity_poly.pdbx_strand_id
1 'polypeptide(L)'
;MKDPVTTVTGITYDRESIEMWLYMAEEEVVTAMCPVTKQYLPKDIELLTPNHMLRRLIQAWCIVNAEKGVDRIPTPKYPMDKSNIRRLIRQVNNSNNNDQQVCVNALRKMNDLVSENEKNIKCMEEVGAIKAIIGFIVKSYKFGKLLIPGLEEALRIFHSIWNPSHEDHKNHVKDNHDLVKAILWILKNETKNSCHDNIIKTHAMMVLKDVIEVSTSNLLSGLDSEFFHEIVHTLRKNSRTYISQQATKMALQVLIDVCMWGRNKLKIIESGAIFELIELELTNPEKRVSELGFCLLANLCVLADGRAKFLEHAAGIAIVTKRTLTISATIDDNAIQIFGLICKFSATKEVLLEMLRVGGVSKICMSSVDEGFWHKLSSLKLNKLRLDESPIPITGFYAPCSHPQVSNHLTLLAESLPADSDDEPSSLLASQGNRNRCPVPGILLNTNTLESFYALDKQSLLKAEAKKIWDDIYSGKVEEDSSVLLRFLVISFADLKKWSFHYWFAFPALVLDPPATLVNLKPASQCFTSEEAESVSSACNKWRSKSSTADIPFFLVSIGSNSIATLRHLRELETCQNNGQKVLFGFYDPCHLPNNPGWPLRNYLAYICSRWGLGKIHFFCYRENRGFADLGLSLVGEAEISLSQGRSIGGRSHQNMPNVVGWELNKGKRGLRCISLAKTMDPTRLAVSAADLNLKLMRWRTLPSLNLEMLASTRCLLLGAGTLGCQVARMLMAWGVRKITLVDSGKVSMSNPIRQSLYALDDCLNGGKFKAVAAVESLKRIFPAVEAEGVVMAIPMPGHPVSSQEESSILQDCRDLSDLINSHDAIFLLTDTRESRWLPSLLCASANKITITAALGFDSFLVMRHGAGPLDALRNSQAETLNNVSASMENLSLSNQNESVRLGCYFCNDVVAPIDSMANRTLDQQCTVTRPGLAPIASALAVELLVGVLHHPSGICAKAEFANSNDNGSTEQPLGILPHQIRGSISQFSQMTLVGHASTCCTACCSTVVSEYRTKGMDFILQAINHPTYLEDLTGLTELMKSAGSYTLDWDNDSENDVNDDDDCVEI
;
A
#
# COMPACT_ATOMS: atom_id res chain seq x y z
N MET A 1 15.72 6.48 42.12
CA MET A 1 16.79 6.50 41.09
C MET A 1 17.53 5.18 41.19
N LYS A 2 17.61 4.43 40.08
CA LYS A 2 18.36 3.18 39.93
C LYS A 2 19.83 3.46 39.60
N ASP A 3 20.12 4.41 38.73
CA ASP A 3 21.49 4.84 38.42
C ASP A 3 21.60 6.38 38.38
N PRO A 4 21.95 7.03 39.50
CA PRO A 4 21.98 8.49 39.57
C PRO A 4 23.19 9.08 38.85
N VAL A 5 22.96 10.05 37.97
CA VAL A 5 23.97 10.77 37.18
C VAL A 5 23.77 12.27 37.27
N THR A 6 24.85 13.02 37.34
CA THR A 6 24.84 14.48 37.44
C THR A 6 25.20 15.08 36.09
N THR A 7 24.36 15.99 35.62
CA THR A 7 24.59 16.77 34.40
C THR A 7 25.61 17.89 34.64
N VAL A 8 26.10 18.51 33.56
CA VAL A 8 26.98 19.70 33.63
C VAL A 8 26.34 20.89 34.37
N THR A 9 25.01 20.91 34.48
CA THR A 9 24.24 21.90 35.24
C THR A 9 24.19 21.62 36.74
N GLY A 10 24.83 20.53 37.20
CA GLY A 10 24.90 20.17 38.62
C GLY A 10 23.67 19.43 39.16
N ILE A 11 22.66 19.15 38.33
CA ILE A 11 21.46 18.42 38.76
C ILE A 11 21.65 16.92 38.55
N THR A 12 21.28 16.13 39.56
CA THR A 12 21.31 14.67 39.47
C THR A 12 19.95 14.12 39.03
N TYR A 13 19.97 13.32 37.97
CA TYR A 13 18.82 12.60 37.43
C TYR A 13 19.06 11.09 37.50
N ASP A 14 17.99 10.33 37.28
CA ASP A 14 18.14 8.92 36.92
C ASP A 14 18.65 8.81 35.48
N ARG A 15 19.70 8.00 35.24
CA ARG A 15 20.38 7.89 33.96
C ARG A 15 19.43 7.57 32.80
N GLU A 16 18.54 6.61 32.98
CA GLU A 16 17.59 6.19 31.94
C GLU A 16 16.65 7.33 31.56
N SER A 17 16.17 8.08 32.56
CA SER A 17 15.26 9.20 32.34
C SER A 17 15.92 10.37 31.62
N ILE A 18 17.17 10.72 31.98
CA ILE A 18 17.88 11.82 31.33
C ILE A 18 18.42 11.42 29.95
N GLU A 19 18.85 10.17 29.74
CA GLU A 19 19.23 9.65 28.42
C GLU A 19 18.02 9.66 27.46
N MET A 20 16.84 9.25 27.92
CA MET A 20 15.60 9.35 27.14
C MET A 20 15.20 10.80 26.87
N TRP A 21 15.34 11.70 27.85
CA TRP A 21 15.05 13.12 27.68
C TRP A 21 15.97 13.78 26.63
N LEU A 22 17.26 13.43 26.65
CA LEU A 22 18.23 13.87 25.66
C LEU A 22 17.94 13.29 24.27
N TYR A 23 17.43 12.05 24.21
CA TYR A 23 17.06 11.36 22.97
C TYR A 23 15.75 11.87 22.34
N MET A 24 14.75 12.22 23.17
CA MET A 24 13.44 12.72 22.72
C MET A 24 13.46 14.21 22.33
N ALA A 25 14.52 14.95 22.66
CA ALA A 25 14.71 16.30 22.14
C ALA A 25 15.01 16.20 20.63
N GLU A 26 13.98 16.46 19.82
CA GLU A 26 13.89 16.31 18.35
C GLU A 26 15.18 16.66 17.60
N GLU A 27 15.39 16.00 16.44
CA GLU A 27 16.53 16.16 15.54
C GLU A 27 16.76 17.61 15.06
N GLU A 28 15.78 18.51 15.24
CA GLU A 28 15.85 19.93 14.83
C GLU A 28 16.48 20.88 15.87
N VAL A 29 16.67 20.46 17.13
CA VAL A 29 17.33 21.32 18.14
C VAL A 29 18.67 20.72 18.55
N VAL A 30 19.75 21.42 18.19
CA VAL A 30 21.15 21.01 18.46
C VAL A 30 21.47 20.88 19.96
N THR A 31 20.61 21.40 20.87
CA THR A 31 20.84 21.38 22.32
C THR A 31 19.58 21.03 23.12
N ALA A 32 19.68 20.04 24.02
CA ALA A 32 18.60 19.72 24.95
C ALA A 32 18.65 20.65 26.17
N MET A 33 17.52 21.15 26.67
CA MET A 33 17.51 21.99 27.89
C MET A 33 17.29 21.15 29.15
N CYS A 34 18.02 21.47 30.22
CA CYS A 34 17.84 20.88 31.53
C CYS A 34 16.42 21.20 32.05
N PRO A 35 15.61 20.19 32.42
CA PRO A 35 14.23 20.41 32.88
C PRO A 35 14.11 21.37 34.06
N VAL A 36 15.11 21.34 34.95
CA VAL A 36 15.10 22.07 36.23
C VAL A 36 15.78 23.42 36.10
N THR A 37 17.01 23.48 35.59
CA THR A 37 17.76 24.75 35.52
C THR A 37 17.48 25.56 34.26
N LYS A 38 16.80 24.98 33.27
CA LYS A 38 16.58 25.56 31.93
C LYS A 38 17.87 25.94 31.18
N GLN A 39 19.01 25.47 31.66
CA GLN A 39 20.32 25.64 31.02
C GLN A 39 20.56 24.54 30.00
N TYR A 40 21.40 24.81 29.01
CA TYR A 40 21.74 23.86 27.95
C TYR A 40 22.49 22.62 28.48
N LEU A 41 22.10 21.46 27.97
CA LEU A 41 22.74 20.17 28.19
C LEU A 41 23.35 19.67 26.87
N PRO A 42 24.62 19.25 26.88
CA PRO A 42 25.22 18.53 25.77
C PRO A 42 24.44 17.22 25.51
N LYS A 43 24.24 16.86 24.23
CA LYS A 43 23.64 15.58 23.84
C LYS A 43 24.57 14.38 24.08
N ASP A 44 25.86 14.62 24.31
CA ASP A 44 26.85 13.56 24.56
C ASP A 44 26.64 12.93 25.95
N ILE A 45 26.23 11.66 25.93
CA ILE A 45 25.95 10.85 27.12
C ILE A 45 27.23 10.61 27.95
N GLU A 46 28.42 10.71 27.36
CA GLU A 46 29.70 10.57 28.06
C GLU A 46 29.97 11.70 29.06
N LEU A 47 29.29 12.85 28.91
CA LEU A 47 29.41 13.99 29.83
C LEU A 47 28.52 13.87 31.10
N LEU A 48 27.73 12.80 31.22
CA LEU A 48 26.94 12.52 32.42
C LEU A 48 27.81 11.89 33.51
N THR A 49 28.10 12.67 34.56
CA THR A 49 29.00 12.24 35.65
C THR A 49 28.27 11.35 36.66
N PRO A 50 28.68 10.09 36.89
CA PRO A 50 28.01 9.21 37.84
C PRO A 50 28.03 9.75 39.28
N ASN A 51 26.88 9.83 39.95
CA ASN A 51 26.80 10.26 41.36
C ASN A 51 26.94 9.04 42.30
N HIS A 52 28.18 8.56 42.45
CA HIS A 52 28.47 7.38 43.28
C HIS A 52 28.10 7.56 44.76
N MET A 53 28.19 8.78 45.31
CA MET A 53 27.80 9.06 46.69
C MET A 53 26.30 8.88 46.89
N LEU A 54 25.48 9.48 46.04
CA LEU A 54 24.02 9.34 46.12
C LEU A 54 23.60 7.88 45.91
N ARG A 55 24.24 7.16 44.99
CA ARG A 55 23.97 5.74 44.78
C ARG A 55 24.28 4.90 46.02
N ARG A 56 25.41 5.15 46.69
CA ARG A 56 25.78 4.44 47.93
C ARG A 56 24.77 4.73 49.04
N LEU A 57 24.29 5.97 49.15
CA LEU A 57 23.24 6.35 50.10
C LEU A 57 21.92 5.63 49.81
N ILE A 58 21.49 5.58 48.55
CA ILE A 58 20.28 4.85 48.13
C ILE A 58 20.42 3.36 48.45
N GLN A 59 21.56 2.74 48.12
CA GLN A 59 21.80 1.32 48.41
C GLN A 59 21.85 1.02 49.91
N ALA A 60 22.46 1.90 50.72
CA ALA A 60 22.45 1.79 52.17
C ALA A 60 21.01 1.90 52.73
N TRP A 61 20.21 2.83 52.20
CA TRP A 61 18.80 2.96 52.56
C TRP A 61 17.98 1.73 52.18
N CYS A 62 18.21 1.13 51.00
CA CYS A 62 17.56 -0.12 50.59
C CYS A 62 17.90 -1.27 51.56
N ILE A 63 19.15 -1.37 52.01
CA ILE A 63 19.57 -2.41 52.97
C ILE A 63 18.83 -2.24 54.31
N VAL A 64 18.73 -1.00 54.81
CA VAL A 64 18.02 -0.70 56.08
C VAL A 64 16.51 -0.96 55.98
N ASN A 65 15.93 -0.93 54.77
CA ASN A 65 14.49 -1.13 54.55
C ASN A 65 14.15 -2.46 53.86
N ALA A 66 15.10 -3.40 53.77
CA ALA A 66 14.88 -4.69 53.13
C ALA A 66 13.75 -5.49 53.78
N GLU A 67 13.59 -5.41 55.10
CA GLU A 67 12.51 -6.07 55.85
C GLU A 67 11.11 -5.52 55.52
N LYS A 68 11.02 -4.33 54.90
CA LYS A 68 9.77 -3.72 54.43
C LYS A 68 9.44 -4.08 52.97
N GLY A 69 10.13 -5.07 52.39
CA GLY A 69 9.93 -5.53 51.02
C GLY A 69 10.62 -4.65 49.96
N VAL A 70 11.62 -3.86 50.33
CA VAL A 70 12.38 -3.02 49.39
C VAL A 70 13.60 -3.80 48.88
N ASP A 71 13.60 -4.13 47.59
CA ASP A 71 14.72 -4.82 46.94
C ASP A 71 15.96 -3.92 46.79
N ARG A 72 17.14 -4.53 46.95
CA ARG A 72 18.41 -3.83 46.74
C ARG A 72 18.62 -3.56 45.24
N ILE A 73 18.83 -2.30 44.90
CA ILE A 73 19.15 -1.89 43.52
C ILE A 73 20.56 -2.42 43.14
N PRO A 74 20.70 -3.25 42.09
CA PRO A 74 21.98 -3.78 41.65
C PRO A 74 22.87 -2.67 41.09
N THR A 75 24.20 -2.84 41.22
CA THR A 75 25.17 -1.93 40.60
C THR A 75 25.18 -2.16 39.08
N PRO A 76 24.90 -1.15 38.23
CA PRO A 76 25.00 -1.30 36.78
C PRO A 76 26.43 -1.71 36.38
N LYS A 77 26.57 -2.79 35.61
CA LYS A 77 27.87 -3.18 35.04
C LYS A 77 28.25 -2.17 33.95
N TYR A 78 29.46 -1.62 34.02
CA TYR A 78 29.96 -0.68 33.01
C TYR A 78 30.05 -1.39 31.64
N PRO A 79 29.68 -0.76 30.50
CA PRO A 79 29.90 -1.34 29.19
C PRO A 79 31.39 -1.69 29.02
N MET A 80 31.67 -2.87 28.46
CA MET A 80 33.05 -3.32 28.29
C MET A 80 33.84 -2.36 27.40
N ASP A 81 35.10 -2.08 27.77
CA ASP A 81 36.00 -1.22 26.99
C ASP A 81 36.06 -1.66 25.51
N LYS A 82 35.91 -0.70 24.58
CA LYS A 82 36.04 -0.87 23.12
C LYS A 82 37.31 -1.64 22.74
N SER A 83 38.38 -1.51 23.52
CA SER A 83 39.63 -2.26 23.33
C SER A 83 39.47 -3.78 23.51
N ASN A 84 38.64 -4.23 24.45
CA ASN A 84 38.38 -5.63 24.74
C ASN A 84 37.52 -6.29 23.64
N ILE A 85 36.54 -5.57 23.11
CA ILE A 85 35.71 -6.03 21.99
C ILE A 85 36.55 -6.16 20.72
N ARG A 86 37.43 -5.18 20.45
CA ARG A 86 38.43 -5.27 19.36
C ARG A 86 39.32 -6.49 19.49
N ARG A 87 39.74 -6.85 20.71
CA ARG A 87 40.54 -8.06 20.98
C ARG A 87 39.76 -9.33 20.66
N LEU A 88 38.49 -9.44 21.06
CA LEU A 88 37.63 -10.59 20.75
C LEU A 88 37.41 -10.73 19.24
N ILE A 89 37.14 -9.62 18.54
CA ILE A 89 36.98 -9.63 17.07
C ILE A 89 38.26 -10.08 16.36
N ARG A 90 39.44 -9.64 16.82
CA ARG A 90 40.73 -10.11 16.28
C ARG A 90 40.91 -11.62 16.48
N GLN A 91 40.47 -12.17 17.62
CA GLN A 91 40.52 -13.62 17.88
C GLN A 91 39.59 -14.42 16.95
N VAL A 92 38.43 -13.87 16.58
CA VAL A 92 37.52 -14.48 15.60
C VAL A 92 38.14 -14.47 14.19
N ASN A 93 38.78 -13.36 13.80
CA ASN A 93 39.39 -13.19 12.47
C ASN A 93 40.69 -14.00 12.28
N ASN A 94 41.55 -14.13 13.29
CA ASN A 94 42.89 -14.74 13.20
C ASN A 94 42.92 -16.30 13.25
N SER A 95 41.84 -16.96 12.85
CA SER A 95 41.67 -18.41 12.96
C SER A 95 42.55 -19.21 11.99
N ASN A 96 43.80 -19.50 12.34
CA ASN A 96 44.58 -20.57 11.70
C ASN A 96 44.22 -21.93 12.32
N ASN A 97 44.50 -23.06 11.63
CA ASN A 97 44.06 -24.42 11.99
C ASN A 97 44.39 -24.88 13.43
N ASN A 98 45.30 -24.23 14.16
CA ASN A 98 45.69 -24.60 15.53
C ASN A 98 44.96 -23.82 16.65
N ASP A 99 44.15 -22.79 16.33
CA ASP A 99 43.52 -21.88 17.32
C ASP A 99 41.98 -21.98 17.41
N GLN A 100 41.40 -23.10 16.97
CA GLN A 100 39.94 -23.27 16.89
C GLN A 100 39.22 -23.06 18.23
N GLN A 101 39.80 -23.56 19.33
CA GLN A 101 39.21 -23.42 20.67
C GLN A 101 39.20 -21.96 21.15
N VAL A 102 40.18 -21.16 20.72
CA VAL A 102 40.27 -19.73 21.07
C VAL A 102 39.18 -18.94 20.37
N CYS A 103 38.94 -19.22 19.08
CA CYS A 103 37.87 -18.60 18.30
C CYS A 103 36.48 -18.92 18.89
N VAL A 104 36.20 -20.19 19.21
CA VAL A 104 34.92 -20.60 19.80
C VAL A 104 34.71 -19.97 21.18
N ASN A 105 35.75 -19.91 22.01
CA ASN A 105 35.68 -19.24 23.31
C ASN A 105 35.46 -17.73 23.17
N ALA A 106 36.00 -17.10 22.12
CA ALA A 106 35.74 -15.68 21.83
C ALA A 106 34.28 -15.46 21.39
N LEU A 107 33.74 -16.32 20.52
CA LEU A 107 32.34 -16.27 20.10
C LEU A 107 31.37 -16.47 21.27
N ARG A 108 31.64 -17.42 22.17
CA ARG A 108 30.81 -17.60 23.39
C ARG A 108 30.83 -16.36 24.27
N LYS A 109 32.01 -15.80 24.53
CA LYS A 109 32.13 -14.54 25.30
C LYS A 109 31.41 -13.38 24.63
N MET A 110 31.48 -13.28 23.30
CA MET A 110 30.73 -12.25 22.56
C MET A 110 29.22 -12.47 22.68
N ASN A 111 28.74 -13.72 22.58
CA ASN A 111 27.34 -14.06 22.75
C ASN A 111 26.83 -13.75 24.17
N ASP A 112 27.64 -14.05 25.20
CA ASP A 112 27.31 -13.69 26.58
C ASP A 112 27.20 -12.16 26.74
N LEU A 113 28.13 -11.40 26.16
CA LEU A 113 28.12 -9.92 26.21
C LEU A 113 26.90 -9.30 25.50
N VAL A 114 26.44 -9.90 24.40
CA VAL A 114 25.21 -9.49 23.71
C VAL A 114 23.99 -9.69 24.62
N SER A 115 23.96 -10.79 25.40
CA SER A 115 22.85 -11.08 26.32
C SER A 115 22.84 -10.24 27.61
N GLU A 116 23.95 -9.58 27.96
CA GLU A 116 24.09 -8.84 29.22
C GLU A 116 23.60 -7.37 29.16
N ASN A 117 23.79 -6.66 28.03
CA ASN A 117 23.54 -5.21 27.97
C ASN A 117 23.37 -4.68 26.52
N GLU A 118 22.31 -3.91 26.24
CA GLU A 118 22.08 -3.23 24.95
C GLU A 118 23.22 -2.26 24.57
N LYS A 119 23.90 -1.64 25.55
CA LYS A 119 25.08 -0.78 25.30
C LYS A 119 26.25 -1.58 24.72
N ASN A 120 26.37 -2.88 25.04
CA ASN A 120 27.38 -3.75 24.43
C ASN A 120 27.05 -4.02 22.95
N ILE A 121 25.76 -4.13 22.58
CA ILE A 121 25.33 -4.34 21.19
C ILE A 121 25.75 -3.14 20.32
N LYS A 122 25.44 -1.91 20.76
CA LYS A 122 25.89 -0.68 20.08
C LYS A 122 27.41 -0.58 19.98
N CYS A 123 28.12 -0.95 21.04
CA CYS A 123 29.58 -0.95 21.03
C CYS A 123 30.16 -2.02 20.08
N MET A 124 29.50 -3.17 19.89
CA MET A 124 29.91 -4.19 18.92
C MET A 124 29.61 -3.78 17.47
N GLU A 125 28.51 -3.06 17.26
CA GLU A 125 28.13 -2.44 15.98
C GLU A 125 29.21 -1.43 15.53
N GLU A 126 29.57 -0.46 16.38
CA GLU A 126 30.61 0.55 16.10
C GLU A 126 32.00 -0.04 15.80
N VAL A 127 32.31 -1.20 16.37
CA VAL A 127 33.62 -1.87 16.21
C VAL A 127 33.65 -2.79 14.98
N GLY A 128 32.51 -2.98 14.30
CA GLY A 128 32.41 -3.77 13.07
C GLY A 128 32.29 -5.28 13.31
N ALA A 129 31.61 -5.70 14.38
CA ALA A 129 31.42 -7.12 14.72
C ALA A 129 30.71 -7.91 13.60
N ILE A 130 29.75 -7.32 12.90
CA ILE A 130 29.01 -7.98 11.80
C ILE A 130 29.95 -8.47 10.70
N LYS A 131 30.92 -7.65 10.28
CA LYS A 131 31.91 -8.04 9.25
C LYS A 131 32.73 -9.27 9.67
N ALA A 132 33.13 -9.32 10.95
CA ALA A 132 33.90 -10.44 11.50
C ALA A 132 33.07 -11.73 11.56
N ILE A 133 31.80 -11.61 11.97
CA ILE A 133 30.85 -12.73 12.01
C ILE A 133 30.59 -13.29 10.60
N ILE A 134 30.34 -12.43 9.61
CA ILE A 134 30.19 -12.83 8.20
C ILE A 134 31.44 -13.57 7.73
N GLY A 135 32.62 -13.02 8.02
CA GLY A 135 33.90 -13.66 7.72
C GLY A 135 34.02 -15.07 8.31
N PHE A 136 33.59 -15.27 9.56
CA PHE A 136 33.59 -16.58 10.21
C PHE A 136 32.62 -17.57 9.55
N ILE A 137 31.39 -17.14 9.22
CA ILE A 137 30.38 -17.99 8.57
C ILE A 137 30.87 -18.45 7.19
N VAL A 138 31.36 -17.52 6.36
CA VAL A 138 31.88 -17.83 5.02
C VAL A 138 33.13 -18.71 5.09
N LYS A 139 34.00 -18.47 6.08
CA LYS A 139 35.17 -19.31 6.33
C LYS A 139 34.76 -20.74 6.70
N SER A 140 33.76 -20.89 7.57
CA SER A 140 33.24 -22.20 7.97
C SER A 140 32.71 -22.99 6.77
N TYR A 141 32.08 -22.32 5.80
CA TYR A 141 31.68 -22.92 4.52
C TYR A 141 32.89 -23.36 3.68
N LYS A 142 33.90 -22.50 3.49
CA LYS A 142 35.09 -22.80 2.66
C LYS A 142 35.96 -23.93 3.23
N PHE A 143 36.02 -24.10 4.55
CA PHE A 143 36.83 -25.12 5.23
C PHE A 143 36.04 -26.40 5.61
N GLY A 144 34.73 -26.45 5.35
CA GLY A 144 33.89 -27.63 5.58
C GLY A 144 33.69 -28.01 7.05
N LYS A 145 33.49 -29.31 7.33
CA LYS A 145 33.10 -29.86 8.67
C LYS A 145 34.06 -29.55 9.83
N LEU A 146 35.22 -28.92 9.58
CA LEU A 146 36.21 -28.61 10.61
C LEU A 146 35.80 -27.47 11.56
N LEU A 147 34.90 -26.55 11.21
CA LEU A 147 34.56 -25.34 12.01
C LEU A 147 33.12 -25.30 12.55
N ILE A 148 32.44 -26.44 12.64
CA ILE A 148 31.05 -26.54 13.15
C ILE A 148 30.87 -25.97 14.59
N PRO A 149 31.80 -26.17 15.53
CA PRO A 149 31.70 -25.54 16.85
C PRO A 149 31.81 -24.01 16.74
N GLY A 150 30.82 -23.25 17.27
CA GLY A 150 30.79 -21.78 17.21
C GLY A 150 29.81 -21.17 16.20
N LEU A 151 29.26 -21.98 15.29
CA LEU A 151 28.31 -21.52 14.27
C LEU A 151 26.97 -21.05 14.87
N GLU A 152 26.49 -21.73 15.91
CA GLU A 152 25.29 -21.31 16.64
C GLU A 152 25.48 -19.92 17.25
N GLU A 153 26.58 -19.73 17.98
CA GLU A 153 26.91 -18.46 18.62
C GLU A 153 27.10 -17.34 17.59
N ALA A 154 27.76 -17.63 16.45
CA ALA A 154 27.95 -16.67 15.38
C ALA A 154 26.62 -16.20 14.76
N LEU A 155 25.69 -17.12 14.48
CA LEU A 155 24.37 -16.78 13.92
C LEU A 155 23.50 -16.01 14.92
N ARG A 156 23.56 -16.37 16.22
CA ARG A 156 22.88 -15.62 17.29
C ARG A 156 23.40 -14.19 17.43
N ILE A 157 24.72 -14.01 17.42
CA ILE A 157 25.35 -12.69 17.48
C ILE A 157 24.96 -11.88 16.25
N PHE A 158 24.98 -12.46 15.04
CA PHE A 158 24.57 -11.77 13.82
C PHE A 158 23.15 -11.23 13.98
N HIS A 159 22.18 -12.09 14.28
CA HIS A 159 20.79 -11.69 14.37
C HIS A 159 20.52 -10.67 15.49
N SER A 160 21.27 -10.75 16.60
CA SER A 160 21.10 -9.83 17.73
C SER A 160 21.70 -8.43 17.50
N ILE A 161 22.73 -8.32 16.66
CA ILE A 161 23.36 -7.04 16.29
C ILE A 161 22.71 -6.45 15.02
N TRP A 162 22.02 -7.28 14.23
CA TRP A 162 21.47 -6.87 12.95
C TRP A 162 20.50 -5.69 13.09
N ASN A 163 20.80 -4.63 12.35
CA ASN A 163 19.94 -3.45 12.21
C ASN A 163 19.80 -3.11 10.72
N PRO A 164 18.60 -3.28 10.13
CA PRO A 164 18.37 -3.01 8.71
C PRO A 164 18.43 -1.52 8.36
N SER A 165 18.53 -0.61 9.33
CA SER A 165 18.68 0.84 9.06
C SER A 165 20.14 1.29 8.98
N HIS A 166 21.10 0.47 9.43
CA HIS A 166 22.52 0.82 9.47
C HIS A 166 23.20 0.58 8.12
N GLU A 167 23.79 1.61 7.50
CA GLU A 167 24.36 1.52 6.15
C GLU A 167 25.54 0.53 6.04
N ASP A 168 26.44 0.49 7.02
CA ASP A 168 27.58 -0.44 6.99
C ASP A 168 27.13 -1.91 7.01
N HIS A 169 26.04 -2.22 7.71
CA HIS A 169 25.47 -3.57 7.74
C HIS A 169 24.95 -3.98 6.37
N LYS A 170 24.21 -3.08 5.70
CA LYS A 170 23.74 -3.29 4.32
C LYS A 170 24.92 -3.51 3.37
N ASN A 171 25.95 -2.67 3.45
CA ASN A 171 27.11 -2.73 2.56
C ASN A 171 27.88 -4.06 2.67
N HIS A 172 27.89 -4.70 3.84
CA HIS A 172 28.55 -6.00 4.01
C HIS A 172 27.72 -7.21 3.51
N VAL A 173 26.42 -7.03 3.27
CA VAL A 173 25.48 -8.12 3.02
C VAL A 173 24.82 -8.07 1.64
N LYS A 174 24.54 -6.88 1.11
CA LYS A 174 23.64 -6.63 -0.04
C LYS A 174 23.97 -7.39 -1.35
N ASP A 175 25.22 -7.79 -1.56
CA ASP A 175 25.70 -8.51 -2.76
C ASP A 175 26.57 -9.74 -2.42
N ASN A 176 26.43 -10.28 -1.20
CA ASN A 176 27.32 -11.33 -0.70
C ASN A 176 26.82 -12.75 -1.05
N HIS A 177 27.08 -13.20 -2.29
CA HIS A 177 26.74 -14.56 -2.74
C HIS A 177 27.40 -15.66 -1.90
N ASP A 178 28.62 -15.43 -1.39
CA ASP A 178 29.35 -16.38 -0.55
C ASP A 178 28.63 -16.62 0.79
N LEU A 179 28.03 -15.57 1.37
CA LEU A 179 27.24 -15.68 2.59
C LEU A 179 25.94 -16.47 2.36
N VAL A 180 25.23 -16.22 1.26
CA VAL A 180 24.02 -16.99 0.90
C VAL A 180 24.35 -18.47 0.71
N LYS A 181 25.43 -18.79 -0.01
CA LYS A 181 25.92 -20.17 -0.19
C LYS A 181 26.31 -20.82 1.13
N ALA A 182 26.97 -20.07 2.02
CA ALA A 182 27.32 -20.57 3.34
C ALA A 182 26.08 -20.90 4.19
N ILE A 183 25.05 -20.05 4.16
CA ILE A 183 23.79 -20.29 4.87
C ILE A 183 23.04 -21.49 4.29
N LEU A 184 22.96 -21.62 2.96
CA LEU A 184 22.38 -22.79 2.31
C LEU A 184 23.11 -24.09 2.69
N TRP A 185 24.44 -24.05 2.78
CA TRP A 185 25.25 -25.19 3.22
C TRP A 185 24.94 -25.58 4.68
N ILE A 186 24.72 -24.60 5.57
CA ILE A 186 24.29 -24.86 6.96
C ILE A 186 22.91 -25.54 6.98
N LEU A 187 21.96 -25.08 6.16
CA LEU A 187 20.62 -25.67 6.07
C LEU A 187 20.64 -27.11 5.56
N LYS A 188 21.55 -27.43 4.62
CA LYS A 188 21.73 -28.78 4.06
C LYS A 188 22.38 -29.79 4.99
N ASN A 189 23.27 -29.34 5.85
CA ASN A 189 24.03 -30.27 6.69
C ASN A 189 23.13 -30.92 7.74
N GLU A 190 23.31 -32.22 7.92
CA GLU A 190 22.71 -32.98 9.01
C GLU A 190 23.80 -33.30 10.04
N THR A 191 23.65 -32.75 11.26
CA THR A 191 24.50 -33.13 12.40
C THR A 191 23.94 -34.35 13.13
N LYS A 192 24.79 -35.10 13.83
CA LYS A 192 24.39 -36.32 14.57
C LYS A 192 23.43 -36.05 15.76
N ASN A 193 23.20 -34.78 16.14
CA ASN A 193 22.35 -34.39 17.27
C ASN A 193 21.16 -33.55 16.78
N SER A 194 19.99 -34.19 16.68
CA SER A 194 18.77 -33.61 16.08
C SER A 194 18.31 -32.30 16.74
N CYS A 195 18.48 -32.11 18.05
CA CYS A 195 18.02 -30.89 18.74
C CYS A 195 18.88 -29.65 18.43
N HIS A 196 20.20 -29.81 18.48
CA HIS A 196 21.15 -28.72 18.19
C HIS A 196 21.11 -28.32 16.70
N ASP A 197 20.87 -29.29 15.82
CA ASP A 197 20.68 -29.08 14.38
C ASP A 197 19.52 -28.11 14.08
N ASN A 198 18.37 -28.32 14.74
CA ASN A 198 17.17 -27.48 14.55
C ASN A 198 17.39 -26.03 14.99
N ILE A 199 18.17 -25.83 16.06
CA ILE A 199 18.48 -24.48 16.58
C ILE A 199 19.37 -23.74 15.59
N ILE A 200 20.44 -24.39 15.10
CA ILE A 200 21.35 -23.79 14.11
C ILE A 200 20.58 -23.44 12.82
N LYS A 201 19.74 -24.36 12.33
CA LYS A 201 18.92 -24.13 11.13
C LYS A 201 17.91 -23.00 11.30
N THR A 202 17.32 -22.86 12.48
CA THR A 202 16.41 -21.75 12.79
C THR A 202 17.13 -20.41 12.72
N HIS A 203 18.28 -20.29 13.38
CA HIS A 203 19.07 -19.05 13.35
C HIS A 203 19.64 -18.77 11.95
N ALA A 204 20.04 -19.80 11.21
CA ALA A 204 20.48 -19.68 9.82
C ALA A 204 19.37 -19.12 8.91
N MET A 205 18.12 -19.59 9.08
CA MET A 205 16.98 -19.07 8.33
C MET A 205 16.62 -17.63 8.71
N MET A 206 16.78 -17.24 9.99
CA MET A 206 16.59 -15.86 10.44
C MET A 206 17.63 -14.92 9.80
N VAL A 207 18.91 -15.30 9.84
CA VAL A 207 19.97 -14.56 9.15
C VAL A 207 19.71 -14.51 7.65
N LEU A 208 19.21 -15.58 7.02
CA LEU A 208 18.86 -15.55 5.60
C LEU A 208 17.77 -14.54 5.28
N LYS A 209 16.73 -14.46 6.12
CA LYS A 209 15.68 -13.44 6.00
C LYS A 209 16.27 -12.04 6.08
N ASP A 210 17.14 -11.79 7.05
CA ASP A 210 17.80 -10.51 7.26
C ASP A 210 18.68 -10.12 6.06
N VAL A 211 19.37 -11.09 5.46
CA VAL A 211 20.18 -10.90 4.23
C VAL A 211 19.31 -10.55 3.02
N ILE A 212 18.23 -11.31 2.79
CA ILE A 212 17.34 -11.14 1.64
C ILE A 212 16.60 -9.79 1.69
N GLU A 213 16.20 -9.33 2.87
CA GLU A 213 15.50 -8.05 3.07
C GLU A 213 16.29 -6.83 2.56
N VAL A 214 17.63 -6.88 2.60
CA VAL A 214 18.52 -5.78 2.17
C VAL A 214 19.28 -6.06 0.87
N SER A 215 19.01 -7.19 0.22
CA SER A 215 19.74 -7.64 -0.99
C SER A 215 19.40 -6.80 -2.22
N THR A 216 20.38 -6.57 -3.10
CA THR A 216 20.15 -5.86 -4.38
C THR A 216 19.51 -6.77 -5.45
N SER A 217 19.09 -6.16 -6.55
CA SER A 217 18.64 -6.87 -7.75
C SER A 217 19.67 -7.85 -8.31
N ASN A 218 20.97 -7.60 -8.11
CA ASN A 218 22.03 -8.46 -8.63
C ASN A 218 22.07 -9.79 -7.89
N LEU A 219 22.04 -9.76 -6.55
CA LEU A 219 22.00 -10.96 -5.73
C LEU A 219 20.68 -11.73 -5.95
N LEU A 220 19.54 -11.03 -5.95
CA LEU A 220 18.22 -11.65 -6.09
C LEU A 220 17.97 -12.28 -7.47
N SER A 221 18.52 -11.72 -8.54
CA SER A 221 18.44 -12.30 -9.88
C SER A 221 19.41 -13.49 -10.08
N GLY A 222 20.51 -13.51 -9.32
CA GLY A 222 21.53 -14.56 -9.35
C GLY A 222 21.23 -15.80 -8.50
N LEU A 223 20.07 -15.86 -7.83
CA LEU A 223 19.66 -17.05 -7.06
C LEU A 223 19.33 -18.23 -8.00
N ASP A 224 19.93 -19.39 -7.75
CA ASP A 224 19.76 -20.61 -8.54
C ASP A 224 18.58 -21.47 -8.04
N SER A 225 18.22 -22.51 -8.80
CA SER A 225 17.14 -23.43 -8.42
C SER A 225 17.45 -24.22 -7.14
N GLU A 226 18.73 -24.39 -6.83
CA GLU A 226 19.20 -25.10 -5.63
C GLU A 226 18.84 -24.32 -4.35
N PHE A 227 18.95 -22.99 -4.37
CA PHE A 227 18.46 -22.11 -3.31
C PHE A 227 16.98 -22.40 -3.01
N PHE A 228 16.11 -22.33 -4.02
CA PHE A 228 14.66 -22.49 -3.83
C PHE A 228 14.28 -23.90 -3.34
N HIS A 229 14.92 -24.93 -3.90
CA HIS A 229 14.72 -26.30 -3.47
C HIS A 229 15.04 -26.49 -1.99
N GLU A 230 16.11 -25.89 -1.48
CA GLU A 230 16.49 -26.02 -0.07
C GLU A 230 15.49 -25.31 0.84
N ILE A 231 15.10 -24.07 0.52
CA ILE A 231 14.13 -23.33 1.35
C ILE A 231 12.77 -24.02 1.36
N VAL A 232 12.30 -24.51 0.22
CA VAL A 232 11.05 -25.29 0.15
C VAL A 232 11.17 -26.61 0.91
N HIS A 233 12.31 -27.29 0.84
CA HIS A 233 12.56 -28.50 1.61
C HIS A 233 12.48 -28.25 3.13
N THR A 234 12.85 -27.06 3.63
CA THR A 234 12.66 -26.71 5.05
C THR A 234 11.20 -26.59 5.49
N LEU A 235 10.26 -26.45 4.55
CA LEU A 235 8.81 -26.45 4.85
C LEU A 235 8.24 -27.87 4.99
N ARG A 236 8.96 -28.90 4.51
CA ARG A 236 8.50 -30.29 4.50
C ARG A 236 8.53 -30.90 5.90
N LYS A 237 7.35 -31.14 6.46
CA LYS A 237 7.19 -31.68 7.83
C LYS A 237 7.51 -33.18 7.98
N ASN A 238 7.62 -33.93 6.87
CA ASN A 238 7.78 -35.38 6.86
C ASN A 238 9.24 -35.88 6.80
N SER A 239 10.22 -34.98 6.76
CA SER A 239 11.64 -35.35 6.91
C SER A 239 11.98 -35.48 8.40
N ARG A 240 12.94 -36.33 8.77
CA ARG A 240 13.34 -36.67 10.16
C ARG A 240 13.88 -35.48 11.01
N THR A 241 13.68 -34.25 10.56
CA THR A 241 14.18 -32.98 11.11
C THR A 241 12.99 -32.07 11.42
N TYR A 242 12.54 -32.07 12.67
CA TYR A 242 11.47 -31.18 13.15
C TYR A 242 11.98 -29.73 13.25
N ILE A 243 11.78 -28.91 12.22
CA ILE A 243 12.17 -27.50 12.24
C ILE A 243 11.16 -26.67 13.07
N SER A 244 11.63 -25.62 13.75
CA SER A 244 10.79 -24.75 14.58
C SER A 244 9.76 -23.96 13.74
N GLN A 245 8.60 -23.64 14.33
CA GLN A 245 7.59 -22.78 13.70
C GLN A 245 8.15 -21.41 13.28
N GLN A 246 9.12 -20.90 14.06
CA GLN A 246 9.80 -19.65 13.76
C GLN A 246 10.60 -19.74 12.45
N ALA A 247 11.31 -20.84 12.21
CA ALA A 247 12.03 -21.00 10.95
C ALA A 247 11.07 -21.17 9.77
N THR A 248 9.94 -21.88 9.94
CA THR A 248 8.89 -21.97 8.90
C THR A 248 8.37 -20.57 8.51
N LYS A 249 8.11 -19.71 9.51
CA LYS A 249 7.69 -18.32 9.28
C LYS A 249 8.75 -17.52 8.50
N MET A 250 10.02 -17.65 8.88
CA MET A 250 11.11 -16.95 8.20
C MET A 250 11.32 -17.46 6.76
N ALA A 251 11.23 -18.78 6.54
CA ALA A 251 11.32 -19.38 5.22
C ALA A 251 10.20 -18.88 4.28
N LEU A 252 8.95 -18.80 4.78
CA LEU A 252 7.84 -18.23 4.03
C LEU A 252 8.08 -16.75 3.68
N GLN A 253 8.61 -15.96 4.61
CA GLN A 253 8.92 -14.56 4.38
C GLN A 253 10.01 -14.41 3.30
N VAL A 254 11.10 -15.17 3.39
CA VAL A 254 12.17 -15.23 2.37
C VAL A 254 11.58 -15.55 0.99
N LEU A 255 10.72 -16.59 0.90
CA LEU A 255 10.09 -16.95 -0.37
C LEU A 255 9.20 -15.84 -0.91
N ILE A 256 8.44 -15.13 -0.05
CA ILE A 256 7.59 -14.00 -0.46
C ILE A 256 8.45 -12.85 -0.99
N ASP A 257 9.51 -12.47 -0.28
CA ASP A 257 10.37 -11.33 -0.64
C ASP A 257 11.07 -11.60 -1.98
N VAL A 258 11.55 -12.83 -2.21
CA VAL A 258 12.18 -13.23 -3.47
C VAL A 258 11.15 -13.44 -4.60
N CYS A 259 9.91 -13.83 -4.28
CA CYS A 259 8.81 -14.04 -5.23
C CYS A 259 8.41 -12.76 -5.98
N MET A 260 8.71 -11.57 -5.43
CA MET A 260 8.45 -10.29 -6.11
C MET A 260 9.17 -10.17 -7.46
N TRP A 261 10.23 -10.96 -7.67
CA TRP A 261 10.97 -11.04 -8.93
C TRP A 261 10.42 -12.16 -9.82
N GLY A 262 9.88 -11.80 -11.00
CA GLY A 262 9.16 -12.72 -11.88
C GLY A 262 9.92 -14.00 -12.28
N ARG A 263 11.24 -13.91 -12.51
CA ARG A 263 12.08 -15.08 -12.87
C ARG A 263 12.21 -16.10 -11.72
N ASN A 264 12.10 -15.64 -10.48
CA ASN A 264 12.21 -16.51 -9.30
C ASN A 264 10.89 -17.25 -9.03
N LYS A 265 9.74 -16.68 -9.41
CA LYS A 265 8.43 -17.34 -9.27
C LYS A 265 8.39 -18.71 -9.92
N LEU A 266 8.92 -18.84 -11.14
CA LEU A 266 8.95 -20.12 -11.86
C LEU A 266 9.84 -21.14 -11.13
N LYS A 267 11.04 -20.73 -10.70
CA LYS A 267 11.96 -21.59 -9.92
C LYS A 267 11.33 -22.06 -8.60
N ILE A 268 10.58 -21.19 -7.91
CA ILE A 268 9.83 -21.56 -6.71
C ILE A 268 8.75 -22.62 -7.03
N ILE A 269 8.03 -22.48 -8.13
CA ILE A 269 7.03 -23.47 -8.56
C ILE A 269 7.70 -24.80 -8.92
N GLU A 270 8.78 -24.77 -9.70
CA GLU A 270 9.56 -25.96 -10.10
C GLU A 270 10.16 -26.70 -8.90
N SER A 271 10.51 -25.97 -7.83
CA SER A 271 11.00 -26.56 -6.58
C SER A 271 9.92 -27.27 -5.75
N GLY A 272 8.66 -27.27 -6.19
CA GLY A 272 7.55 -27.97 -5.53
C GLY A 272 6.84 -27.18 -4.42
N ALA A 273 7.07 -25.86 -4.34
CA ALA A 273 6.54 -25.03 -3.25
C ALA A 273 5.02 -25.15 -3.06
N ILE A 274 4.25 -25.20 -4.15
CA ILE A 274 2.79 -25.26 -4.08
C ILE A 274 2.32 -26.51 -3.36
N PHE A 275 2.95 -27.65 -3.64
CA PHE A 275 2.61 -28.92 -2.99
C PHE A 275 2.89 -28.84 -1.48
N GLU A 276 4.09 -28.40 -1.11
CA GLU A 276 4.49 -28.28 0.31
C GLU A 276 3.64 -27.26 1.09
N LEU A 277 3.22 -26.17 0.45
CA LEU A 277 2.35 -25.17 1.09
C LEU A 277 0.93 -25.72 1.34
N ILE A 278 0.39 -26.53 0.44
CA ILE A 278 -0.90 -27.20 0.64
C ILE A 278 -0.80 -28.23 1.76
N GLU A 279 0.27 -29.03 1.78
CA GLU A 279 0.54 -30.01 2.84
C GLU A 279 0.77 -29.33 4.21
N LEU A 280 1.50 -28.21 4.25
CA LEU A 280 1.68 -27.41 5.45
C LEU A 280 0.32 -26.98 6.01
N GLU A 281 -0.58 -26.51 5.16
CA GLU A 281 -1.92 -26.06 5.55
C GLU A 281 -2.83 -27.19 6.04
N LEU A 282 -2.67 -28.41 5.53
CA LEU A 282 -3.38 -29.59 6.03
C LEU A 282 -3.04 -29.88 7.51
N THR A 283 -1.85 -29.50 7.97
CA THR A 283 -1.42 -29.68 9.37
C THR A 283 -1.99 -28.67 10.37
N ASN A 284 -2.83 -27.74 9.90
CA ASN A 284 -3.43 -26.66 10.71
C ASN A 284 -2.41 -25.78 11.45
N PRO A 285 -1.52 -25.06 10.75
CA PRO A 285 -0.53 -24.18 11.38
C PRO A 285 -1.18 -22.96 12.04
N GLU A 286 -0.36 -22.22 12.80
CA GLU A 286 -0.81 -20.99 13.46
C GLU A 286 -1.26 -19.91 12.47
N LYS A 287 -2.09 -18.98 12.94
CA LYS A 287 -2.71 -17.92 12.13
C LYS A 287 -1.71 -17.20 11.21
N ARG A 288 -0.54 -16.81 11.73
CA ARG A 288 0.45 -16.03 10.99
C ARG A 288 1.14 -16.84 9.88
N VAL A 289 1.44 -18.11 10.13
CA VAL A 289 2.01 -19.01 9.13
C VAL A 289 1.01 -19.22 8.00
N SER A 290 -0.28 -19.40 8.30
CA SER A 290 -1.32 -19.51 7.27
C SER A 290 -1.50 -18.22 6.45
N GLU A 291 -1.42 -17.04 7.07
CA GLU A 291 -1.47 -15.77 6.32
C GLU A 291 -0.33 -15.64 5.31
N LEU A 292 0.90 -15.97 5.73
CA LEU A 292 2.07 -15.96 4.84
C LEU A 292 1.97 -17.05 3.76
N GLY A 293 1.54 -18.27 4.14
CA GLY A 293 1.36 -19.38 3.22
C GLY A 293 0.35 -19.06 2.10
N PHE A 294 -0.80 -18.49 2.45
CA PHE A 294 -1.81 -18.06 1.48
C PHE A 294 -1.35 -16.88 0.61
N CYS A 295 -0.57 -15.95 1.18
CA CYS A 295 0.03 -14.86 0.42
C CYS A 295 0.99 -15.39 -0.66
N LEU A 296 1.87 -16.33 -0.29
CA LEU A 296 2.76 -16.98 -1.24
C LEU A 296 1.99 -17.79 -2.29
N LEU A 297 1.00 -18.60 -1.87
CA LEU A 297 0.14 -19.36 -2.79
C LEU A 297 -0.52 -18.45 -3.84
N ALA A 298 -1.12 -17.34 -3.40
CA ALA A 298 -1.77 -16.37 -4.28
C ALA A 298 -0.78 -15.76 -5.29
N ASN A 299 0.43 -15.41 -4.85
CA ASN A 299 1.48 -14.86 -5.70
C ASN A 299 2.00 -15.86 -6.75
N LEU A 300 2.04 -17.15 -6.42
CA LEU A 300 2.46 -18.22 -7.34
C LEU A 300 1.34 -18.58 -8.34
N CYS A 301 0.07 -18.57 -7.93
CA CYS A 301 -1.08 -18.83 -8.80
C CYS A 301 -1.33 -17.75 -9.88
N VAL A 302 -0.60 -16.62 -9.84
CA VAL A 302 -0.58 -15.65 -10.93
C VAL A 302 -0.04 -16.28 -12.22
N LEU A 303 0.95 -17.17 -12.13
CA LEU A 303 1.52 -17.89 -13.27
C LEU A 303 0.67 -19.11 -13.65
N ALA A 304 0.70 -19.48 -14.94
CA ALA A 304 -0.04 -20.63 -15.46
C ALA A 304 0.44 -21.95 -14.83
N ASP A 305 1.75 -22.16 -14.73
CA ASP A 305 2.34 -23.34 -14.10
C ASP A 305 1.95 -23.46 -12.63
N GLY A 306 1.84 -22.32 -11.94
CA GLY A 306 1.40 -22.29 -10.55
C GLY A 306 -0.04 -22.75 -10.39
N ARG A 307 -0.94 -22.33 -11.28
CA ARG A 307 -2.33 -22.85 -11.28
C ARG A 307 -2.39 -24.33 -11.63
N ALA A 308 -1.59 -24.77 -12.61
CA ALA A 308 -1.54 -26.18 -12.98
C ALA A 308 -1.09 -27.05 -11.79
N LYS A 309 0.01 -26.67 -11.11
CA LYS A 309 0.50 -27.38 -9.92
C LYS A 309 -0.46 -27.33 -8.72
N PHE A 310 -1.17 -26.22 -8.55
CA PHE A 310 -2.21 -26.11 -7.51
C PHE A 310 -3.37 -27.07 -7.76
N LEU A 311 -3.82 -27.20 -9.01
CA LEU A 311 -4.91 -28.09 -9.40
C LEU A 311 -4.49 -29.57 -9.51
N GLU A 312 -3.20 -29.84 -9.74
CA GLU A 312 -2.64 -31.20 -9.68
C GLU A 312 -2.71 -31.79 -8.27
N HIS A 313 -2.69 -30.95 -7.23
CA HIS A 313 -2.80 -31.37 -5.84
C HIS A 313 -4.27 -31.65 -5.45
N ALA A 314 -4.58 -32.89 -5.06
CA ALA A 314 -5.95 -33.33 -4.74
C ALA A 314 -6.64 -32.55 -3.61
N ALA A 315 -5.87 -31.89 -2.74
CA ALA A 315 -6.37 -31.03 -1.66
C ALA A 315 -6.35 -29.52 -1.96
N GLY A 316 -5.92 -29.07 -3.14
CA GLY A 316 -5.71 -27.65 -3.45
C GLY A 316 -6.98 -26.81 -3.25
N ILE A 317 -8.05 -27.13 -3.96
CA ILE A 317 -9.33 -26.39 -3.87
C ILE A 317 -9.97 -26.59 -2.49
N ALA A 318 -9.84 -27.79 -1.93
CA ALA A 318 -10.36 -28.15 -0.61
C ALA A 318 -9.74 -27.30 0.51
N ILE A 319 -8.42 -27.10 0.50
CA ILE A 319 -7.73 -26.37 1.58
C ILE A 319 -8.05 -24.89 1.54
N VAL A 320 -8.05 -24.28 0.34
CA VAL A 320 -8.42 -22.88 0.16
C VAL A 320 -9.84 -22.68 0.66
N THR A 321 -10.78 -23.51 0.19
CA THR A 321 -12.18 -23.48 0.63
C THR A 321 -12.30 -23.63 2.14
N LYS A 322 -11.62 -24.60 2.76
CA LYS A 322 -11.70 -24.85 4.21
C LYS A 322 -11.29 -23.61 5.00
N ARG A 323 -10.20 -22.94 4.60
CA ARG A 323 -9.65 -21.77 5.31
C ARG A 323 -10.40 -20.47 5.05
N THR A 324 -11.02 -20.29 3.88
CA THR A 324 -11.82 -19.10 3.58
C THR A 324 -12.94 -18.92 4.62
N LEU A 325 -13.10 -17.69 5.10
CA LEU A 325 -14.03 -17.20 6.11
C LEU A 325 -13.83 -17.80 7.51
N THR A 326 -12.78 -18.59 7.78
CA THR A 326 -12.58 -19.25 9.08
C THR A 326 -11.45 -18.69 9.93
N ILE A 327 -10.38 -18.13 9.34
CA ILE A 327 -9.17 -17.73 10.08
C ILE A 327 -8.97 -16.21 10.16
N SER A 328 -8.78 -15.52 9.02
CA SER A 328 -8.50 -14.07 8.99
C SER A 328 -8.90 -13.43 7.66
N ALA A 329 -9.16 -12.12 7.69
CA ALA A 329 -9.55 -11.36 6.48
C ALA A 329 -8.45 -11.39 5.41
N THR A 330 -7.17 -11.39 5.79
CA THR A 330 -6.05 -11.47 4.85
C THR A 330 -6.02 -12.81 4.09
N ILE A 331 -6.36 -13.91 4.75
CA ILE A 331 -6.51 -15.22 4.10
C ILE A 331 -7.73 -15.19 3.17
N ASP A 332 -8.82 -14.52 3.56
CA ASP A 332 -10.02 -14.41 2.74
C ASP A 332 -9.74 -13.68 1.43
N ASP A 333 -9.06 -12.53 1.48
CA ASP A 333 -8.64 -11.77 0.29
C ASP A 333 -7.75 -12.61 -0.64
N ASN A 334 -6.72 -13.27 -0.09
CA ASN A 334 -5.81 -14.13 -0.87
C ASN A 334 -6.53 -15.36 -1.44
N ALA A 335 -7.46 -15.97 -0.69
CA ALA A 335 -8.25 -17.10 -1.15
C ALA A 335 -9.20 -16.70 -2.29
N ILE A 336 -9.84 -15.53 -2.20
CA ILE A 336 -10.68 -14.98 -3.27
C ILE A 336 -9.82 -14.68 -4.51
N GLN A 337 -8.61 -14.15 -4.34
CA GLN A 337 -7.67 -13.96 -5.44
C GLN A 337 -7.32 -15.28 -6.13
N ILE A 338 -6.99 -16.33 -5.36
CA ILE A 338 -6.69 -17.66 -5.90
C ILE A 338 -7.90 -18.22 -6.67
N PHE A 339 -9.10 -18.19 -6.08
CA PHE A 339 -10.32 -18.64 -6.77
C PHE A 339 -10.61 -17.81 -8.02
N GLY A 340 -10.47 -16.49 -7.96
CA GLY A 340 -10.66 -15.61 -9.12
C GLY A 340 -9.70 -15.93 -10.26
N LEU A 341 -8.42 -16.19 -9.96
CA LEU A 341 -7.42 -16.58 -10.95
C LEU A 341 -7.72 -17.95 -11.57
N ILE A 342 -8.14 -18.93 -10.77
CA ILE A 342 -8.50 -20.27 -11.25
C ILE A 342 -9.77 -20.20 -12.11
N CYS A 343 -10.83 -19.55 -11.63
CA CYS A 343 -12.08 -19.41 -12.37
C CYS A 343 -11.92 -18.62 -13.67
N LYS A 344 -11.00 -17.65 -13.73
CA LYS A 344 -10.76 -16.86 -14.93
C LYS A 344 -9.90 -17.57 -15.97
N PHE A 345 -8.85 -18.28 -15.54
CA PHE A 345 -7.80 -18.76 -16.44
C PHE A 345 -7.65 -20.28 -16.51
N SER A 346 -8.29 -21.03 -15.62
CA SER A 346 -8.15 -22.48 -15.49
C SER A 346 -9.48 -23.17 -15.20
N ALA A 347 -10.59 -22.57 -15.62
CA ALA A 347 -11.92 -23.13 -15.42
C ALA A 347 -12.13 -24.37 -16.31
N THR A 348 -12.24 -25.52 -15.67
CA THR A 348 -12.71 -26.77 -16.29
C THR A 348 -13.93 -27.30 -15.54
N LYS A 349 -14.64 -28.25 -16.16
CA LYS A 349 -15.81 -28.87 -15.54
C LYS A 349 -15.43 -29.62 -14.26
N GLU A 350 -14.25 -30.21 -14.23
CA GLU A 350 -13.69 -30.96 -13.10
C GLU A 350 -13.38 -30.04 -11.92
N VAL A 351 -12.73 -28.90 -12.17
CA VAL A 351 -12.44 -27.86 -11.17
C VAL A 351 -13.73 -27.32 -10.56
N LEU A 352 -14.73 -27.02 -11.40
CA LEU A 352 -16.03 -26.56 -10.93
C LEU A 352 -16.73 -27.62 -10.05
N LEU A 353 -16.72 -28.88 -10.47
CA LEU A 353 -17.29 -29.98 -9.68
C LEU A 353 -16.58 -30.17 -8.35
N GLU A 354 -15.25 -30.03 -8.30
CA GLU A 354 -14.48 -30.08 -7.07
C GLU A 354 -14.81 -28.89 -6.15
N MET A 355 -14.80 -27.64 -6.68
CA MET A 355 -15.20 -26.43 -5.94
C MET A 355 -16.60 -26.56 -5.34
N LEU A 356 -17.53 -27.19 -6.07
CA LEU A 356 -18.87 -27.47 -5.57
C LEU A 356 -18.84 -28.51 -4.45
N ARG A 357 -18.15 -29.64 -4.65
CA ARG A 357 -18.00 -30.72 -3.65
C ARG A 357 -17.44 -30.27 -2.32
N VAL A 358 -16.44 -29.39 -2.34
CA VAL A 358 -15.79 -28.92 -1.11
C VAL A 358 -16.50 -27.71 -0.48
N GLY A 359 -17.54 -27.17 -1.13
CA GLY A 359 -18.28 -25.99 -0.65
C GLY A 359 -17.58 -24.65 -0.92
N GLY A 360 -16.70 -24.57 -1.92
CA GLY A 360 -16.01 -23.34 -2.30
C GLY A 360 -16.99 -22.31 -2.85
N VAL A 361 -17.90 -22.76 -3.72
CA VAL A 361 -18.94 -21.91 -4.30
C VAL A 361 -19.92 -21.41 -3.24
N SER A 362 -20.34 -22.25 -2.29
CA SER A 362 -21.25 -21.80 -1.22
C SER A 362 -20.61 -20.72 -0.35
N LYS A 363 -19.31 -20.85 0.01
CA LYS A 363 -18.60 -19.83 0.78
C LYS A 363 -18.45 -18.51 0.03
N ILE A 364 -18.26 -18.54 -1.29
CA ILE A 364 -18.24 -17.33 -2.13
C ILE A 364 -19.65 -16.70 -2.20
N CYS A 365 -20.71 -17.50 -2.12
CA CYS A 365 -22.09 -17.05 -2.32
C CYS A 365 -22.92 -16.84 -1.05
N MET A 366 -22.34 -16.90 0.16
CA MET A 366 -23.08 -16.75 1.44
C MET A 366 -23.65 -15.33 1.63
N SER A 367 -24.99 -15.23 1.70
CA SER A 367 -25.88 -14.05 1.69
C SER A 367 -25.36 -12.76 1.05
N SER A 368 -25.98 -12.46 -0.10
CA SER A 368 -25.64 -11.39 -1.01
C SER A 368 -26.60 -10.20 -0.79
N VAL A 369 -26.09 -9.17 -0.12
CA VAL A 369 -26.57 -7.82 -0.43
C VAL A 369 -25.70 -7.35 -1.58
N ASP A 370 -26.32 -7.12 -2.73
CA ASP A 370 -25.61 -6.64 -3.90
C ASP A 370 -25.05 -5.23 -3.67
N GLU A 371 -23.94 -4.89 -4.33
CA GLU A 371 -23.34 -3.55 -4.22
C GLU A 371 -24.33 -2.46 -4.66
N GLY A 372 -25.14 -2.75 -5.69
CA GLY A 372 -26.16 -1.85 -6.22
C GLY A 372 -27.21 -1.45 -5.17
N PHE A 373 -27.53 -2.33 -4.20
CA PHE A 373 -28.41 -1.99 -3.10
C PHE A 373 -27.83 -0.87 -2.22
N TRP A 374 -26.54 -0.95 -1.88
CA TRP A 374 -25.88 0.06 -1.05
C TRP A 374 -25.67 1.38 -1.78
N HIS A 375 -25.38 1.36 -3.08
CA HIS A 375 -25.37 2.56 -3.94
C HIS A 375 -26.71 3.28 -3.90
N LYS A 376 -27.79 2.54 -4.14
CA LYS A 376 -29.13 3.10 -4.17
C LYS A 376 -29.56 3.61 -2.79
N LEU A 377 -29.27 2.87 -1.72
CA LEU A 377 -29.56 3.30 -0.34
C LEU A 377 -28.82 4.59 0.02
N SER A 378 -27.55 4.71 -0.38
CA SER A 378 -26.73 5.91 -0.13
C SER A 378 -27.30 7.13 -0.85
N SER A 379 -27.66 6.98 -2.13
CA SER A 379 -28.34 8.03 -2.90
C SER A 379 -29.66 8.46 -2.24
N LEU A 380 -30.51 7.48 -1.91
CA LEU A 380 -31.82 7.72 -1.33
C LEU A 380 -31.72 8.37 0.07
N LYS A 381 -30.72 7.98 0.87
CA LYS A 381 -30.46 8.57 2.20
C LYS A 381 -29.97 10.01 2.11
N LEU A 382 -29.07 10.33 1.17
CA LEU A 382 -28.55 11.69 0.99
C LEU A 382 -29.59 12.64 0.38
N ASN A 383 -30.31 12.17 -0.64
CA ASN A 383 -31.16 13.03 -1.46
C ASN A 383 -32.58 13.19 -0.87
N LYS A 384 -33.19 12.10 -0.38
CA LYS A 384 -34.60 12.05 0.03
C LYS A 384 -34.80 11.97 1.54
N LEU A 385 -34.29 10.91 2.18
CA LEU A 385 -34.60 10.63 3.59
C LEU A 385 -33.89 11.58 4.57
N ARG A 386 -32.66 11.99 4.27
CA ARG A 386 -31.84 12.84 5.14
C ARG A 386 -31.79 12.26 6.57
N LEU A 387 -32.39 12.94 7.56
CA LEU A 387 -32.44 12.52 8.95
C LEU A 387 -33.57 11.54 9.28
N ASP A 388 -34.47 11.25 8.34
CA ASP A 388 -35.58 10.33 8.58
C ASP A 388 -35.07 8.90 8.84
N GLU A 389 -35.53 8.32 9.95
CA GLU A 389 -35.27 6.95 10.38
C GLU A 389 -36.52 6.06 10.27
N SER A 390 -37.58 6.58 9.63
CA SER A 390 -38.81 5.83 9.41
C SER A 390 -38.55 4.52 8.65
N PRO A 391 -39.26 3.42 8.99
CA PRO A 391 -39.09 2.15 8.30
C PRO A 391 -39.42 2.25 6.81
N ILE A 392 -38.51 1.77 5.97
CA ILE A 392 -38.64 1.81 4.50
C ILE A 392 -39.15 0.44 4.02
N PRO A 393 -40.24 0.37 3.25
CA PRO A 393 -40.66 -0.88 2.62
C PRO A 393 -39.65 -1.28 1.54
N ILE A 394 -39.19 -2.52 1.56
CA ILE A 394 -38.26 -3.08 0.58
C ILE A 394 -38.77 -4.42 0.06
N THR A 395 -38.37 -4.79 -1.16
CA THR A 395 -38.72 -6.08 -1.78
C THR A 395 -37.48 -6.95 -1.88
N GLY A 396 -37.47 -8.08 -1.17
CA GLY A 396 -36.43 -9.09 -1.27
C GLY A 396 -36.72 -10.10 -2.37
N PHE A 397 -35.69 -10.71 -2.94
CA PHE A 397 -35.85 -11.74 -3.97
C PHE A 397 -35.50 -13.11 -3.44
N TYR A 398 -36.45 -14.04 -3.59
CA TYR A 398 -36.41 -15.40 -3.07
C TYR A 398 -36.51 -16.43 -4.21
N ALA A 399 -35.91 -17.61 -4.04
CA ALA A 399 -36.02 -18.71 -4.98
C ALA A 399 -35.73 -20.05 -4.28
N PRO A 400 -36.22 -21.19 -4.82
CA PRO A 400 -35.86 -22.50 -4.26
C PRO A 400 -34.37 -22.79 -4.44
N CYS A 401 -33.87 -23.76 -3.70
CA CYS A 401 -32.56 -24.35 -3.90
C CYS A 401 -32.49 -24.92 -5.32
N SER A 402 -31.51 -24.47 -6.10
CA SER A 402 -31.29 -24.92 -7.49
C SER A 402 -30.03 -25.80 -7.63
N HIS A 403 -29.36 -26.10 -6.51
CA HIS A 403 -28.09 -26.82 -6.47
C HIS A 403 -27.95 -27.70 -5.21
N PRO A 404 -27.51 -28.97 -5.33
CA PRO A 404 -27.46 -29.93 -4.21
C PRO A 404 -26.58 -29.55 -3.01
N GLN A 405 -25.63 -28.65 -3.20
CA GLN A 405 -24.60 -28.31 -2.19
C GLN A 405 -24.67 -26.86 -1.70
N VAL A 406 -25.57 -26.04 -2.27
CA VAL A 406 -25.65 -24.62 -1.95
C VAL A 406 -27.11 -24.25 -1.74
N SER A 407 -27.41 -23.73 -0.56
CA SER A 407 -28.72 -23.17 -0.26
C SER A 407 -28.92 -21.87 -1.04
N ASN A 408 -30.15 -21.63 -1.48
CA ASN A 408 -30.51 -20.32 -1.99
C ASN A 408 -30.68 -19.33 -0.82
N HIS A 409 -30.57 -18.05 -1.11
CA HIS A 409 -30.62 -16.97 -0.12
C HIS A 409 -31.66 -15.94 -0.53
N LEU A 410 -32.13 -15.16 0.45
CA LEU A 410 -32.88 -13.95 0.17
C LEU A 410 -31.87 -12.87 -0.25
N THR A 411 -31.99 -12.37 -1.47
CA THR A 411 -31.07 -11.41 -2.06
C THR A 411 -31.71 -10.03 -2.12
N LEU A 412 -30.94 -8.99 -1.80
CA LEU A 412 -31.32 -7.59 -2.00
C LEU A 412 -30.52 -6.99 -3.14
N LEU A 413 -31.22 -6.31 -4.05
CA LEU A 413 -30.66 -5.68 -5.24
C LEU A 413 -31.00 -4.17 -5.26
N ALA A 414 -30.55 -3.44 -6.28
CA ALA A 414 -30.93 -2.03 -6.44
C ALA A 414 -32.45 -1.84 -6.57
N GLU A 415 -33.12 -2.79 -7.24
CA GLU A 415 -34.58 -2.82 -7.44
C GLU A 415 -35.37 -3.13 -6.16
N SER A 416 -34.69 -3.51 -5.07
CA SER A 416 -35.33 -3.76 -3.77
C SER A 416 -35.80 -2.47 -3.09
N LEU A 417 -35.28 -1.31 -3.50
CA LEU A 417 -35.62 0.01 -2.97
C LEU A 417 -36.56 0.76 -3.94
N PRO A 418 -37.41 1.68 -3.44
CA PRO A 418 -38.30 2.46 -4.29
C PRO A 418 -37.53 3.36 -5.28
N ALA A 419 -38.16 3.66 -6.42
CA ALA A 419 -37.59 4.53 -7.45
C ALA A 419 -37.44 5.99 -6.97
N ASP A 420 -36.52 6.75 -7.60
CA ASP A 420 -36.17 8.12 -7.19
C ASP A 420 -37.13 9.19 -7.73
N SER A 421 -38.03 8.88 -8.67
CA SER A 421 -38.89 9.88 -9.33
C SER A 421 -40.21 10.12 -8.59
N ASP A 422 -40.52 11.39 -8.32
CA ASP A 422 -41.80 11.86 -7.77
C ASP A 422 -42.89 12.10 -8.84
N ASP A 423 -42.63 11.76 -10.11
CA ASP A 423 -43.60 11.86 -11.20
C ASP A 423 -44.30 10.52 -11.46
N GLU A 424 -45.64 10.56 -11.35
CA GLU A 424 -46.67 9.53 -11.59
C GLU A 424 -47.01 8.53 -10.46
N PRO A 425 -48.21 8.65 -9.84
CA PRO A 425 -48.88 7.57 -9.12
C PRO A 425 -49.72 6.73 -10.11
N SER A 426 -49.09 6.10 -11.11
CA SER A 426 -49.78 5.24 -12.07
C SER A 426 -49.30 3.79 -11.92
N SER A 427 -50.02 3.06 -11.08
CA SER A 427 -49.90 1.62 -10.83
C SER A 427 -48.56 1.16 -10.26
N LEU A 428 -48.65 0.43 -9.14
CA LEU A 428 -47.65 -0.53 -8.71
C LEU A 428 -47.30 -1.44 -9.90
N LEU A 429 -46.29 -1.08 -10.71
CA LEU A 429 -45.53 -2.07 -11.45
C LEU A 429 -44.79 -2.87 -10.38
N ALA A 430 -45.55 -3.77 -9.73
CA ALA A 430 -45.02 -4.85 -8.95
C ALA A 430 -43.83 -5.38 -9.74
N SER A 431 -42.63 -5.32 -9.15
CA SER A 431 -41.42 -5.93 -9.67
C SER A 431 -41.83 -7.28 -10.26
N GLN A 432 -41.93 -7.38 -11.60
CA GLN A 432 -42.46 -8.59 -12.22
C GLN A 432 -41.55 -9.72 -11.77
N GLY A 433 -42.12 -10.62 -10.95
CA GLY A 433 -41.40 -11.76 -10.45
C GLY A 433 -40.83 -12.52 -11.65
N ASN A 434 -39.53 -12.77 -11.62
CA ASN A 434 -38.95 -13.72 -12.57
C ASN A 434 -38.89 -15.08 -11.89
N ARG A 435 -38.79 -16.16 -12.67
CA ARG A 435 -38.68 -17.53 -12.20
C ARG A 435 -37.68 -17.72 -11.05
N ASN A 436 -36.60 -16.93 -11.01
CA ASN A 436 -35.55 -17.01 -10.00
C ASN A 436 -35.55 -15.82 -9.02
N ARG A 437 -36.57 -14.96 -9.08
CA ARG A 437 -36.72 -13.73 -8.29
C ARG A 437 -38.18 -13.60 -7.84
N CYS A 438 -38.58 -14.43 -6.88
CA CYS A 438 -39.89 -14.32 -6.25
C CYS A 438 -39.87 -13.08 -5.33
N PRO A 439 -40.75 -12.09 -5.53
CA PRO A 439 -40.77 -10.90 -4.71
C PRO A 439 -41.29 -11.27 -3.31
N VAL A 440 -40.62 -10.77 -2.28
CA VAL A 440 -40.97 -10.97 -0.88
C VAL A 440 -41.02 -9.61 -0.19
N PRO A 441 -42.11 -9.28 0.51
CA PRO A 441 -42.20 -8.00 1.22
C PRO A 441 -41.29 -7.98 2.45
N GLY A 442 -40.54 -6.90 2.65
CA GLY A 442 -39.71 -6.69 3.83
C GLY A 442 -39.64 -5.23 4.24
N ILE A 443 -38.98 -4.99 5.37
CA ILE A 443 -38.76 -3.64 5.92
C ILE A 443 -37.28 -3.43 6.21
N LEU A 444 -36.79 -2.24 5.84
CA LEU A 444 -35.47 -1.72 6.16
C LEU A 444 -35.59 -0.61 7.21
N LEU A 445 -34.96 -0.80 8.36
CA LEU A 445 -34.81 0.23 9.38
C LEU A 445 -33.35 0.71 9.38
N ASN A 446 -33.12 1.89 8.78
CA ASN A 446 -31.79 2.48 8.69
C ASN A 446 -31.62 3.62 9.71
N THR A 447 -30.72 3.42 10.65
CA THR A 447 -30.38 4.40 11.69
C THR A 447 -29.34 5.42 11.23
N ASN A 448 -29.34 6.63 11.82
CA ASN A 448 -28.37 7.68 11.49
C ASN A 448 -27.06 7.58 12.28
N THR A 449 -27.09 6.96 13.47
CA THR A 449 -25.92 6.86 14.36
C THR A 449 -25.63 5.41 14.73
N LEU A 450 -24.35 5.09 14.90
CA LEU A 450 -23.93 3.74 15.25
C LEU A 450 -24.43 3.35 16.65
N GLU A 451 -24.53 4.31 17.57
CA GLU A 451 -25.04 4.13 18.92
C GLU A 451 -26.52 3.72 18.89
N SER A 452 -27.34 4.42 18.08
CA SER A 452 -28.76 4.08 17.92
C SER A 452 -28.94 2.68 17.35
N PHE A 453 -28.10 2.28 16.38
CA PHE A 453 -28.11 0.93 15.81
C PHE A 453 -27.88 -0.16 16.87
N TYR A 454 -26.91 0.04 17.77
CA TYR A 454 -26.65 -0.91 18.85
C TYR A 454 -27.75 -0.90 19.92
N ALA A 455 -28.33 0.27 20.20
CA ALA A 455 -29.39 0.47 21.19
C ALA A 455 -30.76 -0.09 20.77
N LEU A 456 -30.98 -0.39 19.48
CA LEU A 456 -32.23 -0.98 18.99
C LEU A 456 -32.61 -2.26 19.76
N ASP A 457 -33.86 -2.33 20.21
CA ASP A 457 -34.44 -3.54 20.78
C ASP A 457 -34.81 -4.53 19.67
N LYS A 458 -33.84 -5.41 19.40
CA LYS A 458 -33.91 -6.44 18.35
C LYS A 458 -35.04 -7.44 18.58
N GLN A 459 -35.48 -7.65 19.83
CA GLN A 459 -36.50 -8.64 20.12
C GLN A 459 -37.91 -8.08 19.90
N SER A 460 -38.15 -6.82 20.28
CA SER A 460 -39.44 -6.17 19.99
C SER A 460 -39.65 -5.94 18.49
N LEU A 461 -38.61 -5.51 17.76
CA LEU A 461 -38.68 -5.36 16.31
C LEU A 461 -39.05 -6.68 15.60
N LEU A 462 -38.39 -7.78 15.98
CA LEU A 462 -38.69 -9.11 15.43
C LEU A 462 -40.15 -9.53 15.73
N LYS A 463 -40.63 -9.27 16.95
CA LYS A 463 -42.01 -9.55 17.35
C LYS A 463 -43.02 -8.69 16.59
N ALA A 464 -42.70 -7.42 16.32
CA ALA A 464 -43.57 -6.51 15.57
C ALA A 464 -43.78 -7.00 14.13
N GLU A 465 -42.72 -7.44 13.46
CA GLU A 465 -42.83 -7.98 12.10
C GLU A 465 -43.52 -9.36 12.07
N ALA A 466 -43.26 -10.21 13.06
CA ALA A 466 -44.00 -11.48 13.20
C ALA A 466 -45.50 -11.28 13.47
N LYS A 467 -45.87 -10.23 14.20
CA LYS A 467 -47.28 -9.90 14.43
C LYS A 467 -47.99 -9.57 13.13
N LYS A 468 -47.33 -8.87 12.19
CA LYS A 468 -47.90 -8.61 10.85
C LYS A 468 -48.17 -9.91 10.09
N ILE A 469 -47.24 -10.88 10.15
CA ILE A 469 -47.45 -12.22 9.56
C ILE A 469 -48.67 -12.90 10.20
N TRP A 470 -48.80 -12.83 11.52
CA TRP A 470 -49.94 -13.41 12.24
C TRP A 470 -51.27 -12.73 11.88
N ASP A 471 -51.30 -11.40 11.81
CA ASP A 471 -52.49 -10.64 11.40
C ASP A 471 -52.88 -10.93 9.94
N ASP A 472 -51.90 -11.09 9.04
CA ASP A 472 -52.11 -11.49 7.64
C ASP A 472 -52.66 -12.93 7.53
N ILE A 473 -52.24 -13.85 8.42
CA ILE A 473 -52.79 -15.22 8.52
C ILE A 473 -54.27 -15.19 8.95
N TYR A 474 -54.62 -14.39 9.96
CA TYR A 474 -56.00 -14.31 10.47
C TYR A 474 -56.96 -13.60 9.53
N SER A 475 -56.48 -12.57 8.84
CA SER A 475 -57.28 -11.82 7.87
C SER A 475 -57.53 -12.57 6.55
N GLY A 476 -56.84 -13.68 6.32
CA GLY A 476 -56.96 -14.46 5.08
C GLY A 476 -56.17 -13.90 3.90
N LYS A 477 -55.37 -12.83 4.09
CA LYS A 477 -54.55 -12.23 3.03
C LYS A 477 -53.55 -13.20 2.40
N VAL A 478 -53.09 -14.18 3.18
CA VAL A 478 -52.20 -15.26 2.71
C VAL A 478 -52.79 -16.05 1.54
N GLU A 479 -54.12 -16.13 1.44
CA GLU A 479 -54.79 -16.80 0.33
C GLU A 479 -54.71 -16.00 -0.97
N GLU A 480 -54.58 -14.67 -0.90
CA GLU A 480 -54.36 -13.80 -2.06
C GLU A 480 -52.90 -13.75 -2.45
N ASP A 481 -52.03 -13.50 -1.47
CA ASP A 481 -50.60 -13.44 -1.66
C ASP A 481 -49.91 -14.29 -0.59
N SER A 482 -49.41 -15.44 -1.01
CA SER A 482 -48.70 -16.35 -0.12
C SER A 482 -47.27 -15.89 0.23
N SER A 483 -46.70 -14.94 -0.51
CA SER A 483 -45.34 -14.42 -0.28
C SER A 483 -45.20 -13.69 1.06
N VAL A 484 -46.30 -13.19 1.62
CA VAL A 484 -46.34 -12.52 2.94
C VAL A 484 -45.86 -13.42 4.09
N LEU A 485 -45.93 -14.75 3.93
CA LEU A 485 -45.38 -15.70 4.89
C LEU A 485 -43.84 -15.64 4.97
N LEU A 486 -43.19 -15.09 3.94
CA LEU A 486 -41.74 -14.96 3.83
C LEU A 486 -41.22 -13.60 4.29
N ARG A 487 -42.06 -12.75 4.91
CA ARG A 487 -41.67 -11.40 5.35
C ARG A 487 -40.32 -11.40 6.07
N PHE A 488 -39.52 -10.36 5.84
CA PHE A 488 -38.20 -10.21 6.45
C PHE A 488 -37.95 -8.78 6.95
N LEU A 489 -36.99 -8.64 7.84
CA LEU A 489 -36.55 -7.39 8.44
C LEU A 489 -35.06 -7.21 8.24
N VAL A 490 -34.65 -6.00 7.90
CA VAL A 490 -33.24 -5.59 7.86
C VAL A 490 -33.08 -4.37 8.74
N ILE A 491 -32.17 -4.46 9.71
CA ILE A 491 -31.69 -3.28 10.42
C ILE A 491 -30.34 -2.88 9.84
N SER A 492 -30.11 -1.60 9.62
CA SER A 492 -28.83 -1.10 9.10
C SER A 492 -28.37 0.23 9.70
N PHE A 493 -27.07 0.47 9.55
CA PHE A 493 -26.41 1.74 9.76
C PHE A 493 -25.41 1.96 8.61
N ALA A 494 -25.57 3.05 7.88
CA ALA A 494 -24.72 3.41 6.74
C ALA A 494 -23.79 4.57 7.10
N ASP A 495 -22.50 4.29 7.28
CA ASP A 495 -21.47 5.33 7.42
C ASP A 495 -21.02 5.76 6.01
N LEU A 496 -21.66 6.83 5.52
CA LEU A 496 -21.38 7.39 4.18
C LEU A 496 -20.08 8.21 4.13
N LYS A 497 -19.40 8.43 5.25
CA LYS A 497 -18.06 9.06 5.26
C LYS A 497 -16.97 8.03 5.00
N LYS A 498 -17.10 6.86 5.62
CA LYS A 498 -16.17 5.73 5.45
C LYS A 498 -16.62 4.71 4.42
N TRP A 499 -17.80 4.89 3.84
CA TRP A 499 -18.48 3.93 2.96
C TRP A 499 -18.52 2.53 3.59
N SER A 500 -18.92 2.46 4.87
CA SER A 500 -19.05 1.20 5.61
C SER A 500 -20.49 0.98 6.08
N PHE A 501 -21.01 -0.20 5.83
CA PHE A 501 -22.41 -0.55 6.06
C PHE A 501 -22.51 -1.67 7.07
N HIS A 502 -23.17 -1.38 8.19
CA HIS A 502 -23.49 -2.36 9.23
C HIS A 502 -24.92 -2.82 9.02
N TYR A 503 -25.17 -4.13 9.02
CA TYR A 503 -26.52 -4.65 8.78
C TYR A 503 -26.75 -6.00 9.45
N TRP A 504 -28.03 -6.34 9.65
CA TRP A 504 -28.44 -7.64 10.17
C TRP A 504 -29.82 -8.03 9.65
N PHE A 505 -29.93 -9.23 9.08
CA PHE A 505 -31.19 -9.81 8.63
C PHE A 505 -31.93 -10.56 9.74
N ALA A 506 -33.25 -10.44 9.71
CA ALA A 506 -34.19 -11.21 10.48
C ALA A 506 -35.26 -11.81 9.56
N PHE A 507 -35.52 -13.10 9.73
CA PHE A 507 -36.58 -13.86 9.06
C PHE A 507 -37.58 -14.34 10.12
N PRO A 508 -38.59 -13.54 10.50
CA PRO A 508 -39.50 -13.87 11.58
C PRO A 508 -40.24 -15.18 11.30
N ALA A 509 -39.95 -16.18 12.12
CA ALA A 509 -40.52 -17.51 12.04
C ALA A 509 -41.30 -17.84 13.32
N LEU A 510 -42.57 -18.21 13.14
CA LEU A 510 -43.48 -18.55 14.23
C LEU A 510 -43.14 -19.94 14.80
N VAL A 511 -43.07 -20.04 16.13
CA VAL A 511 -42.85 -21.29 16.87
C VAL A 511 -44.17 -21.72 17.49
N LEU A 512 -44.74 -22.80 16.95
CA LEU A 512 -45.96 -23.41 17.47
C LEU A 512 -45.74 -23.95 18.90
N ASP A 513 -46.79 -23.91 19.72
CA ASP A 513 -46.84 -24.48 21.07
C ASP A 513 -48.03 -25.44 21.18
N PRO A 514 -47.81 -26.76 21.28
CA PRO A 514 -46.51 -27.45 21.28
C PRO A 514 -45.78 -27.39 19.91
N PRO A 515 -44.45 -27.53 19.88
CA PRO A 515 -43.67 -27.53 18.62
C PRO A 515 -44.12 -28.65 17.67
N ALA A 516 -44.16 -28.36 16.37
CA ALA A 516 -44.46 -29.36 15.36
C ALA A 516 -43.39 -30.47 15.35
N THR A 517 -43.82 -31.73 15.43
CA THR A 517 -42.95 -32.90 15.40
C THR A 517 -42.88 -33.48 14.00
N LEU A 518 -41.67 -33.62 13.47
CA LEU A 518 -41.43 -34.26 12.18
C LEU A 518 -41.50 -35.78 12.34
N VAL A 519 -42.49 -36.42 11.70
CA VAL A 519 -42.73 -37.87 11.80
C VAL A 519 -41.88 -38.62 10.77
N ASN A 520 -41.87 -38.14 9.53
CA ASN A 520 -41.16 -38.77 8.42
C ASN A 520 -40.67 -37.70 7.45
N LEU A 521 -39.47 -37.87 6.90
CA LEU A 521 -38.90 -37.00 5.87
C LEU A 521 -38.05 -37.85 4.95
N LYS A 522 -38.41 -37.88 3.66
CA LYS A 522 -37.71 -38.66 2.63
C LYS A 522 -37.55 -37.86 1.35
N PRO A 523 -36.57 -38.20 0.50
CA PRO A 523 -36.51 -37.69 -0.86
C PRO A 523 -37.83 -37.94 -1.60
N ALA A 524 -38.30 -36.96 -2.36
CA ALA A 524 -39.58 -37.04 -3.06
C ALA A 524 -39.64 -38.22 -4.04
N SER A 525 -38.50 -38.58 -4.65
CA SER A 525 -38.35 -39.77 -5.51
C SER A 525 -38.67 -41.10 -4.84
N GLN A 526 -38.59 -41.18 -3.50
CA GLN A 526 -38.91 -42.39 -2.74
C GLN A 526 -40.37 -42.41 -2.24
N CYS A 527 -41.08 -41.29 -2.34
CA CYS A 527 -42.45 -41.13 -1.83
C CYS A 527 -43.52 -41.24 -2.93
N PHE A 528 -43.14 -41.06 -4.19
CA PHE A 528 -44.01 -41.16 -5.35
C PHE A 528 -43.72 -42.42 -6.16
N THR A 529 -44.74 -42.97 -6.83
CA THR A 529 -44.51 -43.97 -7.89
C THR A 529 -43.81 -43.33 -9.08
N SER A 530 -43.21 -44.12 -9.98
CA SER A 530 -42.53 -43.56 -11.16
C SER A 530 -43.46 -42.71 -12.04
N GLU A 531 -44.72 -43.12 -12.21
CA GLU A 531 -45.74 -42.36 -12.96
C GLU A 531 -46.12 -41.05 -12.24
N GLU A 532 -46.33 -41.10 -10.92
CA GLU A 532 -46.61 -39.91 -10.11
C GLU A 532 -45.43 -38.93 -10.14
N ALA A 533 -44.19 -39.43 -10.05
CA ALA A 533 -42.98 -38.62 -10.06
C ALA A 533 -42.82 -37.84 -11.38
N GLU A 534 -43.02 -38.48 -12.53
CA GLU A 534 -43.01 -37.80 -13.83
C GLU A 534 -44.13 -36.76 -13.93
N SER A 535 -45.33 -37.10 -13.45
CA SER A 535 -46.48 -36.20 -13.45
C SER A 535 -46.25 -34.97 -12.57
N VAL A 536 -45.75 -35.15 -11.34
CA VAL A 536 -45.41 -34.07 -10.40
C VAL A 536 -44.30 -33.19 -10.96
N SER A 537 -43.24 -33.78 -11.53
CA SER A 537 -42.15 -33.02 -12.15
C SER A 537 -42.64 -32.16 -13.33
N SER A 538 -43.46 -32.74 -14.21
CA SER A 538 -44.10 -32.03 -15.32
C SER A 538 -45.00 -30.89 -14.83
N ALA A 539 -45.81 -31.13 -13.80
CA ALA A 539 -46.69 -30.12 -13.22
C ALA A 539 -45.89 -28.98 -12.56
N CYS A 540 -44.81 -29.29 -11.84
CA CYS A 540 -43.92 -28.29 -11.25
C CYS A 540 -43.24 -27.43 -12.33
N ASN A 541 -42.72 -28.05 -13.38
CA ASN A 541 -42.07 -27.33 -14.47
C ASN A 541 -43.06 -26.41 -15.21
N LYS A 542 -44.31 -26.86 -15.43
CA LYS A 542 -45.40 -26.04 -15.99
C LYS A 542 -45.77 -24.87 -15.10
N TRP A 543 -45.79 -25.07 -13.78
CA TRP A 543 -46.03 -24.02 -12.79
C TRP A 543 -44.92 -22.95 -12.82
N ARG A 544 -43.67 -23.38 -13.00
CA ARG A 544 -42.49 -22.51 -13.08
C ARG A 544 -42.28 -21.82 -14.43
N SER A 545 -42.86 -22.34 -15.51
CA SER A 545 -42.75 -21.73 -16.84
C SER A 545 -43.78 -20.62 -17.08
N LYS A 546 -44.89 -20.60 -16.33
CA LYS A 546 -45.93 -19.58 -16.46
C LYS A 546 -45.58 -18.35 -15.62
N SER A 547 -45.54 -17.18 -16.25
CA SER A 547 -45.24 -15.91 -15.56
C SER A 547 -46.21 -15.60 -14.42
N SER A 548 -47.48 -16.00 -14.53
CA SER A 548 -48.51 -15.75 -13.52
C SER A 548 -48.41 -16.62 -12.25
N THR A 549 -47.57 -17.66 -12.26
CA THR A 549 -47.46 -18.62 -11.14
C THR A 549 -46.01 -18.90 -10.72
N ALA A 550 -45.02 -18.50 -11.52
CA ALA A 550 -43.61 -18.80 -11.30
C ALA A 550 -43.03 -18.15 -10.04
N ASP A 551 -43.63 -17.06 -9.58
CA ASP A 551 -43.23 -16.27 -8.42
C ASP A 551 -44.04 -16.59 -7.16
N ILE A 552 -44.95 -17.58 -7.22
CA ILE A 552 -45.79 -18.02 -6.10
C ILE A 552 -45.07 -19.13 -5.33
N PRO A 553 -44.54 -18.85 -4.12
CA PRO A 553 -43.67 -19.79 -3.42
C PRO A 553 -44.42 -20.89 -2.66
N PHE A 554 -45.73 -20.74 -2.39
CA PHE A 554 -46.54 -21.76 -1.69
C PHE A 554 -47.71 -22.22 -2.57
N PHE A 555 -47.92 -23.53 -2.66
CA PHE A 555 -48.91 -24.14 -3.54
C PHE A 555 -49.39 -25.48 -3.00
N LEU A 556 -50.45 -26.03 -3.61
CA LEU A 556 -50.96 -27.37 -3.34
C LEU A 556 -50.56 -28.33 -4.46
N VAL A 557 -50.22 -29.56 -4.11
CA VAL A 557 -50.06 -30.66 -5.07
C VAL A 557 -51.20 -31.63 -4.85
N SER A 558 -52.12 -31.73 -5.81
CA SER A 558 -53.24 -32.67 -5.78
C SER A 558 -52.97 -33.83 -6.74
N ILE A 559 -53.07 -35.06 -6.25
CA ILE A 559 -52.88 -36.29 -7.04
C ILE A 559 -54.21 -37.03 -7.08
N GLY A 560 -54.77 -37.14 -8.28
CA GLY A 560 -56.03 -37.86 -8.51
C GLY A 560 -55.83 -39.38 -8.56
N SER A 561 -56.93 -40.14 -8.55
CA SER A 561 -56.92 -41.61 -8.60
C SER A 561 -56.25 -42.18 -9.87
N ASN A 562 -56.06 -41.36 -10.90
CA ASN A 562 -55.39 -41.71 -12.15
C ASN A 562 -53.87 -41.47 -12.12
N SER A 563 -53.27 -41.25 -10.93
CA SER A 563 -51.84 -40.90 -10.76
C SER A 563 -51.40 -39.58 -11.42
N ILE A 564 -52.35 -38.75 -11.87
CA ILE A 564 -52.07 -37.45 -12.47
C ILE A 564 -52.00 -36.38 -11.38
N ALA A 565 -50.88 -35.67 -11.33
CA ALA A 565 -50.63 -34.58 -10.38
C ALA A 565 -50.93 -33.22 -11.02
N THR A 566 -51.62 -32.35 -10.28
CA THR A 566 -51.84 -30.95 -10.66
C THR A 566 -51.45 -30.01 -9.53
N LEU A 567 -50.72 -28.94 -9.84
CA LEU A 567 -50.43 -27.86 -8.89
C LEU A 567 -51.57 -26.83 -8.90
N ARG A 568 -51.97 -26.38 -7.71
CA ARG A 568 -53.12 -25.47 -7.50
C ARG A 568 -52.78 -24.40 -6.46
N HIS A 569 -53.57 -23.32 -6.48
CA HIS A 569 -53.50 -22.27 -5.45
C HIS A 569 -54.05 -22.76 -4.11
N LEU A 570 -53.63 -22.11 -3.01
CA LEU A 570 -54.04 -22.47 -1.64
C LEU A 570 -55.56 -22.38 -1.41
N ARG A 571 -56.26 -21.50 -2.15
CA ARG A 571 -57.72 -21.32 -2.11
C ARG A 571 -58.51 -22.57 -2.55
N GLU A 572 -57.89 -23.47 -3.31
CA GLU A 572 -58.54 -24.65 -3.89
C GLU A 572 -58.45 -25.90 -2.99
N LEU A 573 -58.11 -25.76 -1.69
CA LEU A 573 -57.94 -26.92 -0.82
C LEU A 573 -59.25 -27.71 -0.63
N GLU A 574 -60.36 -27.02 -0.37
CA GLU A 574 -61.66 -27.65 -0.09
C GLU A 574 -62.20 -28.42 -1.30
N THR A 575 -61.98 -27.91 -2.51
CA THR A 575 -62.36 -28.61 -3.76
C THR A 575 -61.53 -29.86 -3.99
N CYS A 576 -60.25 -29.87 -3.59
CA CYS A 576 -59.38 -31.04 -3.69
C CYS A 576 -59.76 -32.13 -2.68
N GLN A 577 -60.08 -31.75 -1.44
CA GLN A 577 -60.49 -32.69 -0.38
C GLN A 577 -61.84 -33.35 -0.69
N ASN A 578 -62.82 -32.59 -1.19
CA ASN A 578 -64.13 -33.12 -1.56
C ASN A 578 -64.09 -34.15 -2.70
N ASN A 579 -63.05 -34.10 -3.54
CA ASN A 579 -62.86 -35.04 -4.66
C ASN A 579 -62.06 -36.31 -4.28
N GLY A 580 -61.72 -36.50 -3.00
CA GLY A 580 -60.99 -37.69 -2.53
C GLY A 580 -59.54 -37.79 -3.03
N GLN A 581 -58.94 -36.69 -3.45
CA GLN A 581 -57.57 -36.65 -3.99
C GLN A 581 -56.51 -36.63 -2.87
N LYS A 582 -55.33 -37.20 -3.11
CA LYS A 582 -54.18 -37.08 -2.20
C LYS A 582 -53.60 -35.66 -2.32
N VAL A 583 -53.51 -34.93 -1.21
CA VAL A 583 -53.06 -33.52 -1.19
C VAL A 583 -51.76 -33.37 -0.40
N LEU A 584 -50.79 -32.65 -0.97
CA LEU A 584 -49.55 -32.24 -0.32
C LEU A 584 -49.42 -30.71 -0.33
N PHE A 585 -48.92 -30.15 0.77
CA PHE A 585 -48.65 -28.72 0.92
C PHE A 585 -47.24 -28.41 0.40
N GLY A 586 -47.15 -27.90 -0.83
CA GLY A 586 -45.90 -27.55 -1.50
C GLY A 586 -45.40 -26.15 -1.16
N PHE A 587 -44.08 -26.01 -1.02
CA PHE A 587 -43.42 -24.71 -0.95
C PHE A 587 -42.04 -24.73 -1.59
N TYR A 588 -41.57 -23.59 -2.09
CA TYR A 588 -40.20 -23.42 -2.57
C TYR A 588 -39.24 -23.49 -1.39
N ASP A 589 -38.38 -24.50 -1.35
CA ASP A 589 -37.44 -24.71 -0.24
C ASP A 589 -36.06 -24.13 -0.61
N PRO A 590 -35.51 -23.16 0.14
CA PRO A 590 -34.21 -22.58 -0.17
C PRO A 590 -33.07 -23.44 0.43
N CYS A 591 -33.40 -24.40 1.31
CA CYS A 591 -32.45 -25.28 1.95
C CYS A 591 -31.92 -26.33 0.97
N HIS A 592 -30.61 -26.60 1.00
CA HIS A 592 -30.01 -27.70 0.23
C HIS A 592 -29.81 -28.96 1.09
N LEU A 593 -29.92 -28.85 2.42
CA LEU A 593 -29.59 -29.95 3.32
C LEU A 593 -30.54 -31.14 3.08
N PRO A 594 -30.02 -32.37 3.01
CA PRO A 594 -30.81 -33.53 2.59
C PRO A 594 -31.88 -33.93 3.61
N ASN A 595 -31.62 -33.71 4.90
CA ASN A 595 -32.50 -34.16 5.99
C ASN A 595 -33.16 -33.00 6.75
N ASN A 596 -33.08 -31.77 6.24
CA ASN A 596 -33.63 -30.60 6.91
C ASN A 596 -34.42 -29.74 5.92
N PRO A 597 -35.70 -29.43 6.20
CA PRO A 597 -36.46 -28.47 5.41
C PRO A 597 -36.00 -27.04 5.69
N GLY A 598 -36.28 -26.13 4.76
CA GLY A 598 -36.01 -24.70 4.95
C GLY A 598 -36.90 -24.03 5.99
N TRP A 599 -36.46 -22.85 6.41
CA TRP A 599 -37.16 -22.02 7.38
C TRP A 599 -38.60 -21.62 6.99
N PRO A 600 -39.00 -21.46 5.71
CA PRO A 600 -40.37 -21.07 5.34
C PRO A 600 -41.44 -22.03 5.84
N LEU A 601 -41.09 -23.31 6.03
CA LEU A 601 -42.01 -24.33 6.50
C LEU A 601 -42.66 -23.96 7.84
N ARG A 602 -41.95 -23.28 8.73
CA ARG A 602 -42.48 -22.89 10.05
C ARG A 602 -43.72 -22.00 9.93
N ASN A 603 -43.64 -20.96 9.11
CA ASN A 603 -44.73 -20.03 8.89
C ASN A 603 -45.88 -20.69 8.13
N TYR A 604 -45.55 -21.60 7.20
CA TYR A 604 -46.55 -22.34 6.46
C TYR A 604 -47.36 -23.31 7.35
N LEU A 605 -46.68 -24.04 8.25
CA LEU A 605 -47.36 -24.89 9.24
C LEU A 605 -48.24 -24.08 10.19
N ALA A 606 -47.79 -22.89 10.60
CA ALA A 606 -48.59 -21.99 11.44
C ALA A 606 -49.87 -21.53 10.74
N TYR A 607 -49.78 -21.18 9.45
CA TYR A 607 -50.93 -20.85 8.62
C TYR A 607 -51.90 -22.04 8.50
N ILE A 608 -51.41 -23.23 8.11
CA ILE A 608 -52.23 -24.44 7.93
C ILE A 608 -52.96 -24.81 9.23
N CYS A 609 -52.26 -24.78 10.36
CA CYS A 609 -52.82 -25.08 11.67
C CYS A 609 -53.90 -24.06 12.08
N SER A 610 -53.68 -22.77 11.80
CA SER A 610 -54.64 -21.72 12.17
C SER A 610 -55.89 -21.71 11.30
N ARG A 611 -55.75 -22.01 10.00
CA ARG A 611 -56.85 -21.95 9.03
C ARG A 611 -57.71 -23.20 9.02
N TRP A 612 -57.08 -24.39 8.98
CA TRP A 612 -57.77 -25.66 8.75
C TRP A 612 -57.73 -26.63 9.93
N GLY A 613 -56.97 -26.33 10.99
CA GLY A 613 -56.94 -27.15 12.21
C GLY A 613 -56.45 -28.60 11.98
N LEU A 614 -55.62 -28.83 10.96
CA LEU A 614 -55.12 -30.17 10.62
C LEU A 614 -54.07 -30.64 11.63
N GLY A 615 -54.27 -31.83 12.21
CA GLY A 615 -53.32 -32.45 13.14
C GLY A 615 -52.15 -33.16 12.46
N LYS A 616 -52.34 -33.66 11.23
CA LYS A 616 -51.28 -34.29 10.40
C LYS A 616 -51.20 -33.58 9.06
N ILE A 617 -50.01 -33.14 8.69
CA ILE A 617 -49.76 -32.31 7.52
C ILE A 617 -48.67 -32.95 6.68
N HIS A 618 -49.01 -33.33 5.45
CA HIS A 618 -48.02 -33.76 4.47
C HIS A 618 -47.53 -32.56 3.66
N PHE A 619 -46.22 -32.32 3.68
CA PHE A 619 -45.60 -31.18 3.01
C PHE A 619 -44.61 -31.63 1.94
N PHE A 620 -44.42 -30.78 0.92
CA PHE A 620 -43.50 -30.98 -0.19
C PHE A 620 -42.51 -29.81 -0.27
N CYS A 621 -41.25 -30.08 0.05
CA CYS A 621 -40.13 -29.16 -0.08
C CYS A 621 -39.63 -29.19 -1.53
N TYR A 622 -40.09 -28.24 -2.34
CA TYR A 622 -39.72 -28.16 -3.74
C TYR A 622 -38.31 -27.60 -3.92
N ARG A 623 -37.44 -28.40 -4.55
CA ARG A 623 -36.07 -28.04 -4.92
C ARG A 623 -35.83 -28.32 -6.40
N GLU A 624 -34.94 -27.54 -6.99
CA GLU A 624 -34.57 -27.59 -8.40
C GLU A 624 -33.12 -28.07 -8.57
N ASN A 625 -32.81 -28.54 -9.76
CA ASN A 625 -31.46 -28.79 -10.23
C ASN A 625 -31.34 -28.27 -11.66
N ARG A 626 -30.39 -27.37 -11.91
CA ARG A 626 -30.23 -26.69 -13.22
C ARG A 626 -31.51 -26.02 -13.74
N GLY A 627 -32.34 -25.51 -12.83
CA GLY A 627 -33.60 -24.83 -13.18
C GLY A 627 -34.71 -25.77 -13.64
N PHE A 628 -34.69 -27.05 -13.26
CA PHE A 628 -35.80 -27.97 -13.43
C PHE A 628 -36.14 -28.64 -12.09
N ALA A 629 -37.39 -29.06 -11.92
CA ALA A 629 -37.82 -29.83 -10.75
C ALA A 629 -36.98 -31.10 -10.57
N ASP A 630 -36.32 -31.25 -9.42
CA ASP A 630 -35.53 -32.44 -9.08
C ASP A 630 -36.13 -33.12 -7.86
N LEU A 631 -36.78 -34.27 -8.09
CA LEU A 631 -37.42 -35.06 -7.04
C LEU A 631 -36.42 -35.86 -6.19
N GLY A 632 -35.19 -36.03 -6.65
CA GLY A 632 -34.11 -36.60 -5.85
C GLY A 632 -33.60 -35.62 -4.79
N LEU A 633 -33.62 -34.32 -5.09
CA LEU A 633 -33.26 -33.26 -4.14
C LEU A 633 -34.45 -32.77 -3.30
N SER A 634 -35.63 -32.70 -3.91
CA SER A 634 -36.86 -32.30 -3.22
C SER A 634 -37.20 -33.29 -2.11
N LEU A 635 -37.84 -32.82 -1.05
CA LEU A 635 -38.21 -33.64 0.10
C LEU A 635 -39.73 -33.70 0.24
N VAL A 636 -40.25 -34.86 0.66
CA VAL A 636 -41.63 -35.02 1.09
C VAL A 636 -41.59 -35.47 2.55
N GLY A 637 -42.37 -34.81 3.40
CA GLY A 637 -42.42 -35.12 4.81
C GLY A 637 -43.81 -35.03 5.40
N GLU A 638 -43.94 -35.52 6.63
CA GLU A 638 -45.14 -35.46 7.43
C GLU A 638 -44.81 -34.81 8.78
N ALA A 639 -45.55 -33.74 9.09
CA ALA A 639 -45.50 -33.07 10.38
C ALA A 639 -46.78 -33.36 11.16
N GLU A 640 -46.62 -33.72 12.42
CA GLU A 640 -47.71 -33.88 13.37
C GLU A 640 -47.73 -32.70 14.35
N ILE A 641 -48.92 -32.17 14.59
CA ILE A 641 -49.17 -31.06 15.49
C ILE A 641 -50.18 -31.55 16.52
N SER A 642 -49.75 -31.67 17.78
CA SER A 642 -50.64 -32.06 18.87
C SER A 642 -51.64 -30.93 19.15
N LEU A 643 -52.88 -31.13 18.71
CA LEU A 643 -54.01 -30.26 19.08
C LEU A 643 -54.39 -30.59 20.53
N SER A 644 -54.09 -29.70 21.48
CA SER A 644 -54.49 -29.90 22.87
C SER A 644 -56.02 -29.95 22.97
N GLN A 645 -56.54 -31.13 23.37
CA GLN A 645 -57.96 -31.39 23.56
C GLN A 645 -58.53 -30.40 24.58
N GLY A 646 -59.44 -29.52 24.15
CA GLY A 646 -60.22 -28.65 25.05
C GLY A 646 -60.44 -27.20 24.61
N ARG A 647 -59.79 -26.70 23.55
CA ARG A 647 -60.11 -25.39 22.98
C ARG A 647 -60.93 -25.56 21.70
N SER A 648 -62.22 -25.22 21.79
CA SER A 648 -63.17 -25.20 20.67
C SER A 648 -62.61 -24.48 19.43
N ILE A 649 -62.91 -25.07 18.27
CA ILE A 649 -62.50 -24.74 16.90
C ILE A 649 -62.91 -23.32 16.43
N GLY A 650 -63.61 -22.54 17.26
CA GLY A 650 -64.01 -21.15 17.00
C GLY A 650 -63.33 -20.08 17.88
N GLY A 651 -62.27 -20.41 18.64
CA GLY A 651 -61.80 -19.53 19.72
C GLY A 651 -60.29 -19.49 19.98
N ARG A 652 -59.42 -19.44 18.97
CA ARG A 652 -58.10 -18.81 19.20
C ARG A 652 -58.31 -17.31 19.23
N SER A 653 -58.40 -16.73 20.43
CA SER A 653 -58.36 -15.28 20.61
C SER A 653 -57.21 -14.70 19.80
N HIS A 654 -57.49 -13.66 19.01
CA HIS A 654 -56.52 -12.86 18.24
C HIS A 654 -55.28 -12.40 19.06
N GLN A 655 -55.35 -12.51 20.40
CA GLN A 655 -54.41 -11.97 21.37
C GLN A 655 -53.20 -12.86 21.72
N ASN A 656 -53.20 -14.17 21.44
CA ASN A 656 -52.08 -15.05 21.84
C ASN A 656 -51.19 -15.43 20.64
N MET A 657 -50.28 -14.52 20.28
CA MET A 657 -49.27 -14.75 19.24
C MET A 657 -48.23 -15.80 19.70
N PRO A 658 -47.82 -16.74 18.83
CA PRO A 658 -46.75 -17.69 19.14
C PRO A 658 -45.38 -17.03 19.37
N ASN A 659 -44.45 -17.76 20.00
CA ASN A 659 -43.07 -17.29 20.14
C ASN A 659 -42.38 -17.15 18.77
N VAL A 660 -41.40 -16.24 18.67
CA VAL A 660 -40.77 -15.86 17.41
C VAL A 660 -39.26 -16.04 17.47
N VAL A 661 -38.69 -16.59 16.41
CA VAL A 661 -37.24 -16.66 16.16
C VAL A 661 -36.94 -16.15 14.76
N GLY A 662 -35.68 -15.92 14.39
CA GLY A 662 -35.39 -15.52 13.01
C GLY A 662 -34.12 -14.72 12.71
N TRP A 663 -33.37 -14.29 13.72
CA TRP A 663 -32.14 -13.53 13.48
C TRP A 663 -31.08 -14.38 12.78
N GLU A 664 -30.54 -13.87 11.66
CA GLU A 664 -29.50 -14.53 10.89
C GLU A 664 -28.23 -14.69 11.75
N LEU A 665 -27.54 -15.83 11.61
CA LEU A 665 -26.29 -16.09 12.31
C LEU A 665 -25.09 -15.68 11.45
N ASN A 666 -24.10 -15.04 12.05
CA ASN A 666 -22.81 -14.76 11.44
C ASN A 666 -21.77 -15.75 11.97
N LYS A 667 -21.26 -16.64 11.11
CA LYS A 667 -20.29 -17.71 11.47
C LYS A 667 -20.73 -18.54 12.69
N GLY A 668 -22.02 -18.84 12.80
CA GLY A 668 -22.61 -19.62 13.89
C GLY A 668 -22.88 -18.86 15.19
N LYS A 669 -22.53 -17.57 15.27
CA LYS A 669 -22.86 -16.69 16.41
C LYS A 669 -23.97 -15.71 16.01
N ARG A 670 -24.74 -15.26 17.01
CA ARG A 670 -25.59 -14.07 16.82
C ARG A 670 -24.67 -12.87 16.70
N GLY A 671 -24.59 -12.26 15.52
CA GLY A 671 -23.65 -11.20 15.26
C GLY A 671 -24.03 -10.41 14.02
N LEU A 672 -23.78 -9.11 14.07
CA LEU A 672 -24.04 -8.19 12.99
C LEU A 672 -23.01 -8.39 11.86
N ARG A 673 -23.36 -7.95 10.65
CA ARG A 673 -22.45 -7.93 9.51
C ARG A 673 -21.98 -6.50 9.28
N CYS A 674 -20.73 -6.35 8.85
CA CYS A 674 -20.17 -5.08 8.44
C CYS A 674 -19.41 -5.30 7.13
N ILE A 675 -19.67 -4.44 6.15
CA ILE A 675 -18.98 -4.44 4.84
C ILE A 675 -18.44 -3.03 4.57
N SER A 676 -17.20 -2.95 4.08
CA SER A 676 -16.64 -1.68 3.58
C SER A 676 -16.61 -1.71 2.06
N LEU A 677 -17.28 -0.72 1.46
CA LEU A 677 -17.34 -0.52 0.01
C LEU A 677 -16.57 0.73 -0.42
N ALA A 678 -15.68 1.25 0.44
CA ALA A 678 -14.88 2.44 0.12
C ALA A 678 -14.04 2.29 -1.14
N LYS A 679 -13.60 1.07 -1.51
CA LYS A 679 -12.80 0.87 -2.72
C LYS A 679 -13.62 1.06 -4.01
N THR A 680 -14.93 0.85 -3.96
CA THR A 680 -15.80 0.87 -5.14
C THR A 680 -16.76 2.06 -5.15
N MET A 681 -16.99 2.70 -4.00
CA MET A 681 -17.94 3.82 -3.86
C MET A 681 -17.30 5.17 -3.58
N ASP A 682 -16.08 5.23 -3.02
CA ASP A 682 -15.42 6.50 -2.68
C ASP A 682 -14.90 7.19 -3.96
N PRO A 683 -15.46 8.34 -4.37
CA PRO A 683 -15.07 9.03 -5.61
C PRO A 683 -13.58 9.40 -5.62
N THR A 684 -13.02 9.75 -4.46
CA THR A 684 -11.61 10.12 -4.35
C THR A 684 -10.72 8.90 -4.58
N ARG A 685 -11.03 7.76 -3.96
CA ARG A 685 -10.25 6.52 -4.17
C ARG A 685 -10.41 5.98 -5.58
N LEU A 686 -11.59 6.10 -6.18
CA LEU A 686 -11.82 5.73 -7.57
C LEU A 686 -10.97 6.58 -8.52
N ALA A 687 -10.93 7.90 -8.32
CA ALA A 687 -10.08 8.80 -9.10
C ALA A 687 -8.59 8.46 -8.95
N VAL A 688 -8.14 8.18 -7.73
CA VAL A 688 -6.75 7.73 -7.46
C VAL A 688 -6.45 6.42 -8.18
N SER A 689 -7.32 5.42 -8.04
CA SER A 689 -7.13 4.12 -8.68
C SER A 689 -7.14 4.21 -10.20
N ALA A 690 -7.97 5.09 -10.79
CA ALA A 690 -8.01 5.32 -12.22
C ALA A 690 -6.74 6.01 -12.73
N ALA A 691 -6.25 7.03 -12.03
CA ALA A 691 -5.00 7.70 -12.36
C ALA A 691 -3.80 6.74 -12.28
N ASP A 692 -3.71 5.96 -11.20
CA ASP A 692 -2.65 4.95 -11.02
C ASP A 692 -2.73 3.83 -12.07
N LEU A 693 -3.93 3.46 -12.50
CA LEU A 693 -4.12 2.44 -13.54
C LEU A 693 -3.50 2.89 -14.87
N ASN A 694 -3.65 4.15 -15.28
CA ASN A 694 -3.06 4.66 -16.53
C ASN A 694 -1.53 4.53 -16.52
N LEU A 695 -0.89 4.89 -15.41
CA LEU A 695 0.56 4.75 -15.25
C LEU A 695 1.00 3.28 -15.20
N LYS A 696 0.23 2.41 -14.52
CA LYS A 696 0.47 0.96 -14.53
C LYS A 696 0.32 0.37 -15.93
N LEU A 697 -0.62 0.85 -16.74
CA LEU A 697 -0.77 0.43 -18.14
C LEU A 697 0.43 0.82 -18.99
N MET A 698 1.00 2.03 -18.81
CA MET A 698 2.27 2.40 -19.46
C MET A 698 3.38 1.41 -19.11
N ARG A 699 3.53 1.10 -17.81
CA ARG A 699 4.51 0.11 -17.35
C ARG A 699 4.28 -1.27 -17.95
N TRP A 700 3.05 -1.78 -17.94
CA TRP A 700 2.75 -3.14 -18.38
C TRP A 700 2.82 -3.32 -19.90
N ARG A 701 2.45 -2.29 -20.67
CA ARG A 701 2.34 -2.39 -22.14
C ARG A 701 3.57 -1.92 -22.88
N THR A 702 4.26 -0.90 -22.37
CA THR A 702 5.30 -0.19 -23.12
C THR A 702 6.63 -0.19 -22.37
N LEU A 703 6.63 0.05 -21.06
CA LEU A 703 7.85 0.33 -20.30
C LEU A 703 7.96 -0.47 -18.98
N PRO A 704 8.26 -1.78 -19.00
CA PRO A 704 8.24 -2.63 -17.80
C PRO A 704 9.19 -2.19 -16.67
N SER A 705 10.28 -1.52 -17.02
CA SER A 705 11.29 -0.96 -16.12
C SER A 705 10.86 0.32 -15.39
N LEU A 706 9.73 0.93 -15.78
CA LEU A 706 9.22 2.15 -15.15
C LEU A 706 8.87 1.91 -13.68
N ASN A 707 9.53 2.65 -12.79
CA ASN A 707 9.33 2.57 -11.36
C ASN A 707 8.38 3.68 -10.87
N LEU A 708 7.09 3.34 -10.82
CA LEU A 708 6.02 4.24 -10.40
C LEU A 708 6.08 4.61 -8.90
N GLU A 709 6.58 3.70 -8.05
CA GLU A 709 6.69 3.95 -6.60
C GLU A 709 7.76 4.99 -6.30
N MET A 710 8.89 4.92 -7.02
CA MET A 710 9.92 5.94 -6.97
C MET A 710 9.36 7.30 -7.38
N LEU A 711 8.66 7.39 -8.54
CA LEU A 711 8.05 8.64 -8.98
C LEU A 711 7.05 9.21 -7.97
N ALA A 712 6.20 8.36 -7.39
CA ALA A 712 5.20 8.79 -6.41
C ALA A 712 5.84 9.29 -5.09
N SER A 713 6.98 8.72 -4.70
CA SER A 713 7.68 9.06 -3.45
C SER A 713 8.62 10.26 -3.56
N THR A 714 9.12 10.58 -4.76
CA THR A 714 9.98 11.75 -5.01
C THR A 714 9.30 13.05 -4.57
N ARG A 715 10.00 13.82 -3.74
CA ARG A 715 9.60 15.17 -3.31
C ARG A 715 10.18 16.21 -4.26
N CYS A 716 9.31 16.92 -4.97
CA CYS A 716 9.71 17.96 -5.93
C CYS A 716 9.50 19.36 -5.35
N LEU A 717 10.57 20.16 -5.30
CA LEU A 717 10.51 21.58 -4.96
C LEU A 717 10.50 22.42 -6.24
N LEU A 718 9.47 23.26 -6.40
CA LEU A 718 9.31 24.16 -7.54
C LEU A 718 9.58 25.59 -7.08
N LEU A 719 10.75 26.12 -7.42
CA LEU A 719 11.12 27.51 -7.14
C LEU A 719 10.57 28.41 -8.26
N GLY A 720 9.42 29.02 -8.01
CA GLY A 720 8.63 29.80 -8.95
C GLY A 720 7.30 29.12 -9.28
N ALA A 721 6.20 29.83 -9.04
CA ALA A 721 4.82 29.43 -9.38
C ALA A 721 4.26 30.27 -10.54
N GLY A 722 5.15 30.68 -11.46
CA GLY A 722 4.80 31.36 -12.70
C GLY A 722 4.37 30.39 -13.82
N THR A 723 4.56 30.80 -15.08
CA THR A 723 4.13 30.03 -16.26
C THR A 723 4.77 28.64 -16.31
N LEU A 724 6.08 28.55 -16.01
CA LEU A 724 6.80 27.27 -15.93
C LEU A 724 6.33 26.44 -14.73
N GLY A 725 6.30 27.02 -13.53
CA GLY A 725 5.88 26.33 -12.30
C GLY A 725 4.53 25.63 -12.43
N CYS A 726 3.53 26.34 -12.97
CA CYS A 726 2.20 25.79 -13.20
C CYS A 726 2.21 24.57 -14.14
N GLN A 727 2.99 24.63 -15.24
CA GLN A 727 3.03 23.54 -16.21
C GLN A 727 3.87 22.35 -15.70
N VAL A 728 5.02 22.60 -15.08
CA VAL A 728 5.83 21.56 -14.44
C VAL A 728 5.02 20.81 -13.39
N ALA A 729 4.30 21.52 -12.50
CA ALA A 729 3.46 20.88 -11.47
C ALA A 729 2.40 19.93 -12.08
N ARG A 730 1.74 20.34 -13.18
CA ARG A 730 0.75 19.50 -13.87
C ARG A 730 1.40 18.27 -14.51
N MET A 731 2.58 18.42 -15.12
CA MET A 731 3.30 17.32 -15.75
C MET A 731 3.85 16.32 -14.70
N LEU A 732 4.36 16.80 -13.57
CA LEU A 732 4.78 15.95 -12.45
C LEU A 732 3.61 15.11 -11.92
N MET A 733 2.46 15.75 -11.69
CA MET A 733 1.25 15.07 -11.25
C MET A 733 0.75 14.02 -12.26
N ALA A 734 0.86 14.32 -13.57
CA ALA A 734 0.53 13.36 -14.63
C ALA A 734 1.45 12.13 -14.63
N TRP A 735 2.73 12.30 -14.29
CA TRP A 735 3.69 11.22 -14.08
C TRP A 735 3.54 10.47 -12.75
N GLY A 736 2.58 10.87 -11.91
CA GLY A 736 2.26 10.21 -10.64
C GLY A 736 3.02 10.73 -9.43
N VAL A 737 3.79 11.82 -9.56
CA VAL A 737 4.42 12.49 -8.42
C VAL A 737 3.34 13.02 -7.48
N ARG A 738 3.48 12.73 -6.18
CA ARG A 738 2.47 13.11 -5.17
C ARG A 738 2.89 14.30 -4.33
N LYS A 739 4.19 14.49 -4.09
CA LYS A 739 4.72 15.51 -3.16
C LYS A 739 5.31 16.68 -3.92
N ILE A 740 4.62 17.81 -3.91
CA ILE A 740 5.00 19.02 -4.66
C ILE A 740 4.94 20.24 -3.75
N THR A 741 6.07 20.93 -3.61
CA THR A 741 6.14 22.18 -2.84
C THR A 741 6.43 23.33 -3.79
N LEU A 742 5.60 24.38 -3.76
CA LEU A 742 5.77 25.58 -4.59
C LEU A 742 6.24 26.76 -3.74
N VAL A 743 7.28 27.46 -4.21
CA VAL A 743 7.80 28.68 -3.57
C VAL A 743 7.60 29.86 -4.50
N ASP A 744 6.84 30.87 -4.07
CA ASP A 744 6.63 32.12 -4.82
C ASP A 744 6.13 33.22 -3.89
N SER A 745 6.74 34.42 -3.95
CA SER A 745 6.33 35.59 -3.16
C SER A 745 5.23 36.42 -3.83
N GLY A 746 4.95 36.19 -5.11
CA GLY A 746 4.06 36.97 -5.92
C GLY A 746 2.57 36.70 -5.68
N LYS A 747 1.74 37.63 -6.12
CA LYS A 747 0.28 37.50 -6.17
C LYS A 747 -0.21 37.25 -7.59
N VAL A 748 -1.35 36.59 -7.71
CA VAL A 748 -2.02 36.35 -8.99
C VAL A 748 -2.60 37.66 -9.51
N SER A 749 -2.21 38.04 -10.72
CA SER A 749 -2.69 39.24 -11.43
C SER A 749 -3.62 38.88 -12.59
N MET A 750 -4.40 39.85 -13.07
CA MET A 750 -5.41 39.64 -14.13
C MET A 750 -4.86 39.04 -15.44
N SER A 751 -3.58 39.25 -15.75
CA SER A 751 -2.94 38.70 -16.96
C SER A 751 -2.41 37.27 -16.76
N ASN A 752 -2.40 36.75 -15.54
CA ASN A 752 -1.79 35.46 -15.22
C ASN A 752 -2.63 34.25 -15.65
N PRO A 753 -3.95 34.15 -15.39
CA PRO A 753 -4.74 32.95 -15.68
C PRO A 753 -4.65 32.43 -17.14
N ILE A 754 -4.47 33.33 -18.11
CA ILE A 754 -4.35 32.96 -19.54
C ILE A 754 -3.02 32.30 -19.91
N ARG A 755 -1.99 32.41 -19.05
CA ARG A 755 -0.64 31.86 -19.27
C ARG A 755 -0.26 30.83 -18.19
N GLN A 756 -0.75 31.01 -16.97
CA GLN A 756 -0.41 30.24 -15.77
C GLN A 756 -1.57 29.31 -15.43
N SER A 757 -1.45 28.06 -15.87
CA SER A 757 -2.55 27.07 -15.96
C SER A 757 -3.17 26.60 -14.64
N LEU A 758 -2.67 27.06 -13.49
CA LEU A 758 -3.24 26.75 -12.18
C LEU A 758 -4.20 27.82 -11.65
N TYR A 759 -4.25 29.00 -12.25
CA TYR A 759 -5.04 30.11 -11.71
C TYR A 759 -6.31 30.37 -12.50
N ALA A 760 -7.38 30.77 -11.81
CA ALA A 760 -8.62 31.23 -12.41
C ALA A 760 -8.83 32.74 -12.18
N LEU A 761 -9.85 33.32 -12.83
CA LEU A 761 -10.21 34.73 -12.65
C LEU A 761 -10.49 35.06 -11.18
N ASP A 762 -11.12 34.13 -10.45
CA ASP A 762 -11.47 34.30 -9.04
C ASP A 762 -10.24 34.48 -8.14
N ASP A 763 -9.09 33.93 -8.53
CA ASP A 763 -7.84 34.06 -7.76
C ASP A 763 -7.21 35.45 -7.91
N CYS A 764 -7.64 36.24 -8.90
CA CYS A 764 -7.21 37.63 -9.12
C CYS A 764 -8.00 38.66 -8.30
N LEU A 765 -9.19 38.27 -7.79
CA LEU A 765 -10.08 39.19 -7.10
C LEU A 765 -9.51 39.60 -5.73
N ASN A 766 -10.02 40.70 -5.16
CA ASN A 766 -9.63 41.21 -3.83
C ASN A 766 -8.13 41.48 -3.65
N GLY A 767 -7.45 41.96 -4.71
CA GLY A 767 -6.01 42.26 -4.67
C GLY A 767 -5.11 41.05 -4.94
N GLY A 768 -5.69 39.92 -5.37
CA GLY A 768 -4.98 38.72 -5.81
C GLY A 768 -4.54 37.83 -4.64
N LYS A 769 -4.80 36.53 -4.77
CA LYS A 769 -4.23 35.52 -3.86
C LYS A 769 -2.72 35.38 -4.08
N PHE A 770 -2.00 34.94 -3.06
CA PHE A 770 -0.61 34.52 -3.23
C PHE A 770 -0.53 33.32 -4.17
N LYS A 771 0.39 33.36 -5.13
CA LYS A 771 0.55 32.34 -6.17
C LYS A 771 0.80 30.96 -5.59
N ALA A 772 1.71 30.84 -4.63
CA ALA A 772 2.02 29.58 -3.97
C ALA A 772 0.77 28.92 -3.34
N VAL A 773 -0.08 29.72 -2.67
CA VAL A 773 -1.32 29.24 -2.04
C VAL A 773 -2.37 28.85 -3.09
N ALA A 774 -2.60 29.72 -4.08
CA ALA A 774 -3.57 29.46 -5.14
C ALA A 774 -3.19 28.22 -5.98
N ALA A 775 -1.90 27.99 -6.22
CA ALA A 775 -1.40 26.82 -6.91
C ALA A 775 -1.72 25.52 -6.15
N VAL A 776 -1.52 25.51 -4.83
CA VAL A 776 -1.86 24.36 -3.97
C VAL A 776 -3.35 24.06 -4.00
N GLU A 777 -4.21 25.08 -3.86
CA GLU A 777 -5.66 24.92 -3.95
C GLU A 777 -6.08 24.31 -5.29
N SER A 778 -5.45 24.78 -6.37
CA SER A 778 -5.72 24.30 -7.72
C SER A 778 -5.26 22.86 -7.94
N LEU A 779 -4.05 22.50 -7.48
CA LEU A 779 -3.56 21.12 -7.55
C LEU A 779 -4.46 20.15 -6.78
N LYS A 780 -4.86 20.49 -5.54
CA LYS A 780 -5.77 19.67 -4.73
C LYS A 780 -7.16 19.54 -5.35
N ARG A 781 -7.62 20.56 -6.08
CA ARG A 781 -8.87 20.53 -6.85
C ARG A 781 -8.77 19.62 -8.07
N ILE A 782 -7.61 19.58 -8.73
CA ILE A 782 -7.36 18.71 -9.90
C ILE A 782 -7.28 17.24 -9.46
N PHE A 783 -6.49 16.95 -8.42
CA PHE A 783 -6.30 15.59 -7.92
C PHE A 783 -6.18 15.58 -6.39
N PRO A 784 -7.22 15.13 -5.65
CA PRO A 784 -7.26 15.28 -4.20
C PRO A 784 -6.17 14.53 -3.42
N ALA A 785 -5.52 13.52 -4.01
CA ALA A 785 -4.45 12.77 -3.36
C ALA A 785 -3.05 13.36 -3.60
N VAL A 786 -2.95 14.57 -4.18
CA VAL A 786 -1.68 15.31 -4.24
C VAL A 786 -1.36 15.92 -2.86
N GLU A 787 -0.17 15.66 -2.38
CA GLU A 787 0.43 16.27 -1.20
C GLU A 787 1.14 17.56 -1.64
N ALA A 788 0.36 18.63 -1.81
CA ALA A 788 0.86 19.92 -2.26
C ALA A 788 0.98 20.91 -1.09
N GLU A 789 2.13 21.59 -1.03
CA GLU A 789 2.47 22.66 -0.08
C GLU A 789 2.91 23.93 -0.79
N GLY A 790 2.67 25.09 -0.18
CA GLY A 790 2.91 26.39 -0.77
C GLY A 790 3.57 27.31 0.22
N VAL A 791 4.76 27.81 -0.13
CA VAL A 791 5.57 28.69 0.71
C VAL A 791 5.63 30.08 0.05
N VAL A 792 5.16 31.09 0.78
CA VAL A 792 5.22 32.47 0.33
C VAL A 792 6.53 33.08 0.82
N MET A 793 7.54 33.07 -0.03
CA MET A 793 8.89 33.53 0.30
C MET A 793 9.56 34.10 -0.94
N ALA A 794 10.34 35.18 -0.77
CA ALA A 794 11.18 35.73 -1.83
C ALA A 794 12.55 35.05 -1.79
N ILE A 795 13.17 34.83 -2.95
CA ILE A 795 14.52 34.28 -3.02
C ILE A 795 15.51 35.44 -3.03
N PRO A 796 16.43 35.54 -2.05
CA PRO A 796 17.44 36.60 -2.02
C PRO A 796 18.33 36.57 -3.26
N MET A 797 18.59 37.76 -3.83
CA MET A 797 19.29 37.91 -5.11
C MET A 797 20.63 38.64 -4.93
N PRO A 798 21.72 38.14 -5.52
CA PRO A 798 22.99 38.87 -5.60
C PRO A 798 22.83 40.25 -6.25
N GLY A 799 23.64 41.22 -5.80
CA GLY A 799 23.65 42.58 -6.35
C GLY A 799 22.55 43.51 -5.82
N HIS A 800 21.68 43.03 -4.93
CA HIS A 800 20.64 43.82 -4.27
C HIS A 800 21.01 44.00 -2.79
N PRO A 801 21.77 45.05 -2.43
CA PRO A 801 22.29 45.21 -1.08
C PRO A 801 21.17 45.37 -0.06
N VAL A 802 21.31 44.64 1.04
CA VAL A 802 20.32 44.55 2.12
C VAL A 802 20.59 45.64 3.16
N SER A 803 19.54 46.29 3.64
CA SER A 803 19.67 47.24 4.75
C SER A 803 19.92 46.52 6.07
N SER A 804 20.66 47.12 7.02
CA SER A 804 20.98 46.47 8.31
C SER A 804 19.76 46.09 9.16
N GLN A 805 18.57 46.63 8.84
CA GLN A 805 17.30 46.29 9.50
C GLN A 805 16.68 45.01 8.93
N GLU A 806 16.98 44.64 7.68
CA GLU A 806 16.41 43.50 6.96
C GLU A 806 17.33 42.28 6.91
N GLU A 807 18.63 42.43 7.25
CA GLU A 807 19.62 41.36 7.25
C GLU A 807 19.14 40.11 8.00
N SER A 808 18.57 40.27 9.19
CA SER A 808 18.07 39.14 9.99
C SER A 808 16.93 38.36 9.32
N SER A 809 16.04 39.06 8.61
CA SER A 809 14.92 38.44 7.87
C SER A 809 15.44 37.68 6.66
N ILE A 810 16.36 38.28 5.90
CA ILE A 810 16.93 37.64 4.70
C ILE A 810 17.78 36.43 5.05
N LEU A 811 18.52 36.50 6.16
CA LEU A 811 19.24 35.33 6.67
C LEU A 811 18.29 34.20 7.08
N GLN A 812 17.10 34.52 7.58
CA GLN A 812 16.09 33.51 7.86
C GLN A 812 15.52 32.91 6.57
N ASP A 813 15.17 33.73 5.57
CA ASP A 813 14.71 33.26 4.26
C ASP A 813 15.75 32.35 3.57
N CYS A 814 17.05 32.67 3.70
CA CYS A 814 18.14 31.82 3.22
C CYS A 814 18.19 30.45 3.92
N ARG A 815 17.92 30.41 5.23
CA ARG A 815 17.87 29.15 6.00
C ARG A 815 16.65 28.33 5.63
N ASP A 816 15.48 28.96 5.56
CA ASP A 816 14.24 28.31 5.16
C ASP A 816 14.36 27.71 3.75
N LEU A 817 14.98 28.44 2.81
CA LEU A 817 15.30 27.91 1.48
C LEU A 817 16.26 26.72 1.52
N SER A 818 17.30 26.77 2.35
CA SER A 818 18.24 25.66 2.54
C SER A 818 17.54 24.42 3.09
N ASP A 819 16.65 24.59 4.08
CA ASP A 819 15.89 23.50 4.69
C ASP A 819 14.89 22.89 3.72
N LEU A 820 14.24 23.73 2.90
CA LEU A 820 13.40 23.27 1.79
C LEU A 820 14.21 22.45 0.78
N ILE A 821 15.39 22.92 0.35
CA ILE A 821 16.23 22.16 -0.58
C ILE A 821 16.69 20.82 0.04
N ASN A 822 17.07 20.81 1.32
CA ASN A 822 17.52 19.61 2.02
C ASN A 822 16.40 18.59 2.21
N SER A 823 15.17 19.04 2.46
CA SER A 823 13.99 18.19 2.64
C SER A 823 13.39 17.64 1.34
N HIS A 824 13.84 18.09 0.17
CA HIS A 824 13.33 17.65 -1.14
C HIS A 824 14.38 16.85 -1.93
N ASP A 825 13.93 16.05 -2.89
CA ASP A 825 14.78 15.12 -3.65
C ASP A 825 15.17 15.70 -5.02
N ALA A 826 14.26 16.43 -5.66
CA ALA A 826 14.47 17.09 -6.95
C ALA A 826 14.00 18.55 -6.91
N ILE A 827 14.85 19.46 -7.39
CA ILE A 827 14.64 20.91 -7.33
C ILE A 827 14.53 21.48 -8.74
N PHE A 828 13.45 22.20 -9.02
CA PHE A 828 13.26 22.92 -10.27
C PHE A 828 13.48 24.42 -10.06
N LEU A 829 14.42 24.99 -10.82
CA LEU A 829 14.69 26.43 -10.87
C LEU A 829 13.86 27.05 -11.99
N LEU A 830 12.71 27.62 -11.63
CA LEU A 830 11.69 28.13 -12.55
C LEU A 830 11.40 29.63 -12.32
N THR A 831 12.35 30.31 -11.67
CA THR A 831 12.29 31.75 -11.43
C THR A 831 12.47 32.53 -12.72
N ASP A 832 12.10 33.80 -12.68
CA ASP A 832 12.00 34.71 -13.82
C ASP A 832 13.27 35.55 -14.05
N THR A 833 14.26 35.47 -13.17
CA THR A 833 15.52 36.19 -13.31
C THR A 833 16.72 35.27 -13.15
N ARG A 834 17.89 35.73 -13.63
CA ARG A 834 19.15 35.00 -13.47
C ARG A 834 19.63 35.02 -12.03
N GLU A 835 19.49 36.16 -11.36
CA GLU A 835 20.05 36.40 -10.01
C GLU A 835 19.34 35.51 -8.98
N SER A 836 18.01 35.36 -9.11
CA SER A 836 17.21 34.48 -8.26
C SER A 836 17.56 32.99 -8.39
N ARG A 837 18.26 32.57 -9.46
CA ARG A 837 18.73 31.18 -9.62
C ARG A 837 20.06 30.90 -8.93
N TRP A 838 20.82 31.93 -8.57
CA TRP A 838 22.18 31.76 -8.04
C TRP A 838 22.19 31.02 -6.69
N LEU A 839 21.48 31.55 -5.70
CA LEU A 839 21.46 30.98 -4.35
C LEU A 839 20.93 29.53 -4.36
N PRO A 840 19.79 29.21 -4.99
CA PRO A 840 19.37 27.81 -5.14
C PRO A 840 20.40 26.91 -5.83
N SER A 841 21.10 27.39 -6.86
CA SER A 841 22.12 26.60 -7.57
C SER A 841 23.30 26.26 -6.67
N LEU A 842 23.75 27.21 -5.85
CA LEU A 842 24.79 27.00 -4.84
C LEU A 842 24.36 25.97 -3.79
N LEU A 843 23.16 26.15 -3.22
CA LEU A 843 22.63 25.28 -2.17
C LEU A 843 22.47 23.84 -2.68
N CYS A 844 21.90 23.68 -3.88
CA CYS A 844 21.77 22.38 -4.53
C CYS A 844 23.11 21.73 -4.84
N ALA A 845 24.11 22.49 -5.30
CA ALA A 845 25.45 21.98 -5.52
C ALA A 845 26.12 21.54 -4.20
N SER A 846 25.95 22.30 -3.12
CA SER A 846 26.49 21.93 -1.81
C SER A 846 25.84 20.67 -1.25
N ALA A 847 24.52 20.54 -1.36
CA ALA A 847 23.71 19.43 -0.86
C ALA A 847 23.56 18.24 -1.83
N ASN A 848 24.19 18.30 -3.02
CA ASN A 848 24.10 17.28 -4.07
C ASN A 848 22.67 16.88 -4.47
N LYS A 849 21.80 17.88 -4.69
CA LYS A 849 20.39 17.65 -5.09
C LYS A 849 20.24 17.61 -6.61
N ILE A 850 19.33 16.76 -7.10
CA ILE A 850 18.97 16.74 -8.53
C ILE A 850 18.35 18.09 -8.85
N THR A 851 18.99 18.84 -9.76
CA THR A 851 18.57 20.21 -10.06
C THR A 851 18.32 20.37 -11.54
N ILE A 852 17.14 20.88 -11.88
CA ILE A 852 16.71 21.12 -13.26
C ILE A 852 16.36 22.60 -13.39
N THR A 853 16.94 23.27 -14.38
CA THR A 853 16.65 24.67 -14.70
C THR A 853 15.89 24.73 -16.01
N ALA A 854 14.82 25.51 -16.02
CA ALA A 854 14.13 25.91 -17.23
C ALA A 854 14.09 27.44 -17.32
N ALA A 855 14.46 27.97 -18.47
CA ALA A 855 14.52 29.39 -18.75
C ALA A 855 13.88 29.67 -20.12
N LEU A 856 13.24 30.83 -20.26
CA LEU A 856 12.50 31.22 -21.46
C LEU A 856 12.99 32.57 -21.96
N GLY A 857 13.32 32.63 -23.25
CA GLY A 857 13.40 33.87 -24.02
C GLY A 857 12.08 34.18 -24.73
N PHE A 858 12.10 35.16 -25.63
CA PHE A 858 10.91 35.56 -26.41
C PHE A 858 10.36 34.40 -27.27
N ASP A 859 11.24 33.77 -28.06
CA ASP A 859 10.94 32.68 -29.00
C ASP A 859 11.79 31.42 -28.79
N SER A 860 12.64 31.42 -27.76
CA SER A 860 13.58 30.33 -27.43
C SER A 860 13.45 29.87 -25.97
N PHE A 861 13.96 28.67 -25.68
CA PHE A 861 13.99 28.12 -24.33
C PHE A 861 15.30 27.36 -24.06
N LEU A 862 15.62 27.22 -22.77
CA LEU A 862 16.70 26.38 -22.26
C LEU A 862 16.12 25.48 -21.16
N VAL A 863 16.40 24.18 -21.25
CA VAL A 863 16.16 23.19 -20.19
C VAL A 863 17.46 22.46 -19.93
N MET A 864 17.91 22.41 -18.68
CA MET A 864 19.13 21.68 -18.34
C MET A 864 19.07 21.05 -16.96
N ARG A 865 19.79 19.94 -16.79
CA ARG A 865 20.11 19.38 -15.48
C ARG A 865 21.49 19.84 -15.03
N HIS A 866 21.68 20.10 -13.74
CA HIS A 866 23.00 20.45 -13.22
C HIS A 866 23.79 19.17 -12.94
N GLY A 867 25.12 19.26 -13.03
CA GLY A 867 25.99 18.19 -12.54
C GLY A 867 25.99 18.07 -11.01
N ALA A 868 26.41 16.92 -10.50
CA ALA A 868 26.69 16.72 -9.08
C ALA A 868 27.62 17.84 -8.56
N GLY A 869 27.52 18.20 -7.28
CA GLY A 869 28.44 19.12 -6.63
C GLY A 869 29.83 18.52 -6.36
N PRO A 870 30.81 19.34 -5.98
CA PRO A 870 32.11 18.84 -5.53
C PRO A 870 31.96 18.09 -4.19
N LEU A 871 32.37 16.81 -4.16
CA LEU A 871 32.43 15.97 -2.96
C LEU A 871 33.67 16.38 -2.12
N ASP A 872 33.56 16.36 -0.78
CA ASP A 872 34.59 16.90 0.11
C ASP A 872 36.01 16.40 -0.17
N ALA A 873 36.92 17.37 -0.28
CA ALA A 873 38.36 17.21 -0.46
C ALA A 873 39.11 16.67 0.78
N LEU A 874 38.45 15.89 1.65
CA LEU A 874 39.09 15.21 2.79
C LEU A 874 39.78 13.89 2.42
N ARG A 875 39.75 13.48 1.15
CA ARG A 875 40.53 12.34 0.63
C ARG A 875 41.72 12.71 -0.28
N ASN A 876 41.85 13.96 -0.73
CA ASN A 876 42.87 14.34 -1.72
C ASN A 876 43.98 15.27 -1.20
N SER A 877 44.04 15.57 0.09
CA SER A 877 45.11 16.38 0.68
C SER A 877 46.49 15.71 0.73
N GLN A 878 46.64 14.46 0.26
CA GLN A 878 47.95 13.84 0.03
C GLN A 878 48.46 13.95 -1.41
N ALA A 879 47.65 14.42 -2.37
CA ALA A 879 48.05 14.50 -3.79
C ALA A 879 48.50 15.91 -4.23
N GLU A 880 48.12 16.97 -3.53
CA GLU A 880 48.40 18.36 -3.97
C GLU A 880 49.76 18.92 -3.53
N THR A 881 50.58 18.16 -2.79
CA THR A 881 51.92 18.64 -2.39
C THR A 881 53.02 18.33 -3.44
N LEU A 882 52.68 17.70 -4.57
CA LEU A 882 53.67 17.25 -5.57
C LEU A 882 53.57 17.93 -6.95
N ASN A 883 52.56 18.78 -7.22
CA ASN A 883 52.34 19.36 -8.55
C ASN A 883 52.68 20.85 -8.72
N ASN A 884 53.33 21.48 -7.74
CA ASN A 884 53.67 22.91 -7.80
C ASN A 884 54.98 23.26 -8.54
N VAL A 885 55.45 22.44 -9.50
CA VAL A 885 56.69 22.76 -10.24
C VAL A 885 56.60 22.62 -11.77
N SER A 886 55.42 22.46 -12.37
CA SER A 886 55.33 22.42 -13.84
C SER A 886 54.05 23.02 -14.39
N ALA A 887 54.01 24.35 -14.45
CA ALA A 887 53.05 25.07 -15.27
C ALA A 887 53.77 26.20 -16.01
N SER A 888 54.55 25.83 -17.02
CA SER A 888 54.89 26.69 -18.16
C SER A 888 54.25 26.06 -19.39
N MET A 889 53.33 26.80 -20.03
CA MET A 889 52.86 26.68 -21.41
C MET A 889 53.25 25.41 -22.18
N GLU A 890 52.29 24.53 -22.48
CA GLU A 890 52.21 23.82 -23.78
C GLU A 890 50.87 23.09 -23.97
N ASN A 891 50.04 23.68 -24.84
CA ASN A 891 49.17 23.12 -25.88
C ASN A 891 48.54 21.71 -25.77
N LEU A 892 47.22 21.69 -26.04
CA LEU A 892 46.49 20.79 -26.95
C LEU A 892 47.11 19.39 -27.14
N SER A 893 46.82 18.47 -26.23
CA SER A 893 46.96 17.03 -26.50
C SER A 893 45.79 16.24 -25.95
N LEU A 894 45.05 15.65 -26.89
CA LEU A 894 44.07 14.58 -26.69
C LEU A 894 44.78 13.35 -26.10
N SER A 895 44.83 13.21 -24.77
CA SER A 895 44.97 11.91 -24.07
C SER A 895 45.18 12.07 -22.55
N ASN A 896 44.12 12.44 -21.82
CA ASN A 896 44.00 12.11 -20.40
C ASN A 896 42.63 11.43 -20.18
N GLN A 897 42.50 10.21 -20.69
CA GLN A 897 41.31 9.37 -20.46
C GLN A 897 41.47 8.65 -19.11
N ASN A 898 41.04 9.27 -18.00
CA ASN A 898 40.48 8.57 -16.83
C ASN A 898 40.07 9.47 -15.62
N GLU A 899 39.88 10.78 -15.81
CA GLU A 899 39.11 11.59 -14.84
C GLU A 899 37.75 11.94 -15.43
N SER A 900 36.67 11.49 -14.79
CA SER A 900 35.30 11.78 -15.24
C SER A 900 34.98 13.26 -15.02
N VAL A 901 34.92 14.04 -16.11
CA VAL A 901 34.61 15.47 -16.05
C VAL A 901 33.15 15.70 -15.64
N ARG A 902 32.95 16.50 -14.57
CA ARG A 902 31.65 16.85 -14.00
C ARG A 902 30.86 17.77 -14.94
N LEU A 903 29.54 17.59 -15.01
CA LEU A 903 28.66 18.49 -15.77
C LEU A 903 28.54 19.85 -15.07
N GLY A 904 28.39 20.90 -15.87
CA GLY A 904 28.23 22.27 -15.38
C GLY A 904 26.87 22.55 -14.76
N CYS A 905 26.77 23.67 -14.05
CA CYS A 905 25.49 24.28 -13.69
C CYS A 905 25.14 25.40 -14.67
N TYR A 906 24.02 26.08 -14.43
CA TYR A 906 23.56 27.23 -15.23
C TYR A 906 24.63 28.31 -15.43
N PHE A 907 25.47 28.54 -14.42
CA PHE A 907 26.48 29.61 -14.39
C PHE A 907 27.86 29.20 -14.93
N CYS A 908 28.07 27.95 -15.35
CA CYS A 908 29.40 27.49 -15.77
C CYS A 908 29.85 27.99 -17.15
N ASN A 909 28.91 28.31 -18.03
CA ASN A 909 29.21 28.60 -19.44
C ASN A 909 29.20 30.11 -19.73
N ASP A 910 29.30 30.95 -18.70
CA ASP A 910 29.26 32.41 -18.83
C ASP A 910 30.39 33.06 -18.01
N VAL A 911 30.87 34.21 -18.49
CA VAL A 911 32.07 34.92 -17.98
C VAL A 911 31.73 36.16 -17.14
N VAL A 912 30.49 36.24 -16.63
CA VAL A 912 30.00 37.38 -15.82
C VAL A 912 29.24 36.89 -14.59
N ALA A 913 29.50 37.47 -13.40
CA ALA A 913 28.73 37.16 -12.21
C ALA A 913 27.27 37.63 -12.31
N PRO A 914 26.33 37.02 -11.56
CA PRO A 914 24.98 37.56 -11.41
C PRO A 914 25.06 38.90 -10.65
N ILE A 915 24.96 40.01 -11.38
CA ILE A 915 24.85 41.38 -10.86
C ILE A 915 23.41 41.86 -11.12
N ASP A 916 22.97 42.97 -10.50
CA ASP A 916 21.65 43.58 -10.75
C ASP A 916 21.41 43.82 -12.25
N SER A 917 20.72 42.88 -12.88
CA SER A 917 20.34 42.96 -14.28
C SER A 917 19.01 43.68 -14.46
N MET A 918 18.24 44.00 -13.39
CA MET A 918 16.96 44.69 -13.52
C MET A 918 17.11 46.07 -14.19
N ALA A 919 18.34 46.58 -14.25
CA ALA A 919 18.73 47.78 -15.00
C ALA A 919 19.11 47.56 -16.49
N ASN A 920 19.56 46.37 -16.94
CA ASN A 920 20.05 46.11 -18.31
C ASN A 920 19.66 44.71 -18.86
N ARG A 921 19.05 44.70 -20.06
CA ARG A 921 18.20 43.62 -20.60
C ARG A 921 18.97 42.40 -21.18
N THR A 922 18.70 41.19 -20.68
CA THR A 922 19.16 39.91 -21.28
C THR A 922 18.03 38.86 -21.40
N LEU A 923 18.32 37.71 -22.03
CA LEU A 923 17.42 36.61 -22.47
C LEU A 923 16.35 36.18 -21.44
N ASP A 924 16.65 36.25 -20.13
CA ASP A 924 15.78 35.80 -19.04
C ASP A 924 14.67 36.80 -18.65
N GLN A 925 14.75 38.08 -19.04
CA GLN A 925 13.99 39.15 -18.40
C GLN A 925 12.59 39.45 -18.98
N GLN A 926 12.01 38.56 -19.79
CA GLN A 926 10.67 38.78 -20.37
C GLN A 926 9.74 37.57 -20.23
N CYS A 927 9.68 36.96 -19.04
CA CYS A 927 8.75 35.85 -18.78
C CYS A 927 7.26 36.18 -19.06
N THR A 928 6.87 37.45 -19.10
CA THR A 928 5.54 37.95 -19.48
C THR A 928 5.34 38.15 -21.00
N VAL A 929 6.41 38.33 -21.77
CA VAL A 929 6.37 38.58 -23.23
C VAL A 929 6.97 37.39 -23.99
N THR A 930 6.78 36.16 -23.49
CA THR A 930 7.17 34.95 -24.22
C THR A 930 6.03 34.47 -25.13
N ARG A 931 6.39 33.81 -26.24
CA ARG A 931 5.41 33.07 -27.05
C ARG A 931 4.76 31.97 -26.19
N PRO A 932 3.42 31.92 -26.06
CA PRO A 932 2.75 31.02 -25.11
C PRO A 932 3.08 29.52 -25.23
N GLY A 933 3.46 29.06 -26.44
CA GLY A 933 3.82 27.67 -26.68
C GLY A 933 5.14 27.23 -26.05
N LEU A 934 6.04 28.15 -25.66
CA LEU A 934 7.35 27.81 -25.11
C LEU A 934 7.26 27.15 -23.74
N ALA A 935 6.45 27.71 -22.83
CA ALA A 935 6.41 27.23 -21.46
C ALA A 935 5.93 25.77 -21.34
N PRO A 936 4.86 25.32 -22.03
CA PRO A 936 4.50 23.91 -22.06
C PRO A 936 5.62 23.00 -22.60
N ILE A 937 6.31 23.41 -23.68
CA ILE A 937 7.40 22.61 -24.28
C ILE A 937 8.57 22.48 -23.29
N ALA A 938 9.05 23.60 -22.76
CA ALA A 938 10.17 23.61 -21.80
C ALA A 938 9.81 22.83 -20.52
N SER A 939 8.58 22.96 -20.03
CA SER A 939 8.13 22.25 -18.82
C SER A 939 8.02 20.75 -19.02
N ALA A 940 7.53 20.31 -20.19
CA ALA A 940 7.47 18.89 -20.54
C ALA A 940 8.88 18.29 -20.59
N LEU A 941 9.80 18.94 -21.31
CA LEU A 941 11.20 18.51 -21.40
C LEU A 941 11.90 18.48 -20.04
N ALA A 942 11.60 19.45 -19.16
CA ALA A 942 12.16 19.47 -17.81
C ALA A 942 11.70 18.28 -16.95
N VAL A 943 10.42 17.91 -17.04
CA VAL A 943 9.88 16.75 -16.29
C VAL A 943 10.37 15.43 -16.89
N GLU A 944 10.42 15.30 -18.21
CA GLU A 944 11.01 14.11 -18.86
C GLU A 944 12.48 13.93 -18.48
N LEU A 945 13.24 15.03 -18.40
CA LEU A 945 14.63 15.00 -17.95
C LEU A 945 14.75 14.49 -16.51
N LEU A 946 13.85 14.88 -15.61
CA LEU A 946 13.81 14.33 -14.25
C LEU A 946 13.54 12.82 -14.27
N VAL A 947 12.51 12.40 -14.99
CA VAL A 947 12.11 10.98 -15.07
C VAL A 947 13.28 10.15 -15.61
N GLY A 948 13.99 10.65 -16.62
CA GLY A 948 15.22 10.06 -17.15
C GLY A 948 16.33 9.96 -16.11
N VAL A 949 16.66 11.05 -15.39
CA VAL A 949 17.69 11.04 -14.34
C VAL A 949 17.35 10.04 -13.23
N LEU A 950 16.10 9.96 -12.80
CA LEU A 950 15.68 9.04 -11.73
C LEU A 950 15.78 7.56 -12.14
N HIS A 951 15.60 7.26 -13.42
CA HIS A 951 15.67 5.89 -13.94
C HIS A 951 17.05 5.53 -14.51
N HIS A 952 18.00 6.48 -14.51
CA HIS A 952 19.36 6.22 -14.95
C HIS A 952 20.20 5.62 -13.80
N PRO A 953 20.97 4.53 -14.01
CA PRO A 953 21.74 3.86 -12.95
C PRO A 953 22.68 4.78 -12.16
N SER A 954 23.28 5.77 -12.84
CA SER A 954 24.19 6.76 -12.25
C SER A 954 23.50 8.00 -11.65
N GLY A 955 22.17 8.14 -11.74
CA GLY A 955 21.41 9.27 -11.20
C GLY A 955 22.00 10.65 -11.55
N ILE A 956 22.23 11.49 -10.52
CA ILE A 956 22.84 12.83 -10.68
C ILE A 956 24.24 12.81 -11.31
N CYS A 957 24.97 11.69 -11.20
CA CYS A 957 26.31 11.50 -11.77
C CYS A 957 26.26 10.97 -13.22
N ALA A 958 25.08 10.85 -13.83
CA ALA A 958 24.95 10.40 -15.22
C ALA A 958 25.68 11.34 -16.19
N LYS A 959 26.48 10.75 -17.08
CA LYS A 959 27.13 11.47 -18.19
C LYS A 959 26.07 11.98 -19.17
N ALA A 960 26.43 12.95 -19.99
CA ALA A 960 25.53 13.47 -21.00
C ALA A 960 25.59 12.61 -22.26
N GLU A 961 24.42 12.27 -22.81
CA GLU A 961 24.28 11.44 -24.00
C GLU A 961 23.82 12.29 -25.20
N PHE A 962 24.18 11.84 -26.41
CA PHE A 962 23.84 12.50 -27.67
C PHE A 962 23.14 11.54 -28.62
N ALA A 963 22.29 12.08 -29.50
CA ALA A 963 21.59 11.28 -30.51
C ALA A 963 22.52 10.54 -31.49
N ASN A 964 23.80 10.95 -31.61
CA ASN A 964 24.77 10.38 -32.57
C ASN A 964 25.93 9.61 -31.90
N SER A 965 25.92 9.38 -30.58
CA SER A 965 26.98 8.60 -29.93
C SER A 965 26.76 7.10 -30.17
N ASN A 966 27.50 6.52 -31.12
CA ASN A 966 27.63 5.07 -31.32
C ASN A 966 28.44 4.42 -30.17
N ASP A 967 27.99 4.57 -28.94
CA ASP A 967 28.56 3.82 -27.82
C ASP A 967 27.93 2.43 -27.83
N ASN A 968 28.66 1.45 -28.40
CA ASN A 968 28.28 0.04 -28.57
C ASN A 968 28.14 -0.73 -27.23
N GLY A 969 27.85 -0.04 -26.12
CA GLY A 969 27.71 -0.58 -24.78
C GLY A 969 26.25 -0.73 -24.34
N SER A 970 25.54 -1.68 -24.93
CA SER A 970 24.44 -2.45 -24.33
C SER A 970 23.63 -1.84 -23.16
N THR A 971 22.89 -0.76 -23.38
CA THR A 971 21.65 -0.50 -22.63
C THR A 971 20.71 0.31 -23.50
N GLU A 972 19.72 -0.34 -24.12
CA GLU A 972 18.53 0.36 -24.62
C GLU A 972 17.90 1.06 -23.41
N GLN A 973 18.18 2.36 -23.25
CA GLN A 973 17.54 3.13 -22.21
C GLN A 973 16.06 3.27 -22.57
N PRO A 974 15.15 2.74 -21.76
CA PRO A 974 13.73 2.65 -22.10
C PRO A 974 13.09 4.03 -22.39
N LEU A 975 13.67 5.09 -21.82
CA LEU A 975 13.18 6.48 -21.86
C LEU A 975 13.91 7.37 -22.88
N GLY A 976 14.81 6.79 -23.71
CA GLY A 976 15.61 7.54 -24.68
C GLY A 976 16.91 8.10 -24.08
N ILE A 977 17.50 9.09 -24.76
CA ILE A 977 18.78 9.70 -24.37
C ILE A 977 18.64 10.61 -23.16
N LEU A 978 19.71 10.71 -22.35
CA LEU A 978 19.78 11.64 -21.22
C LEU A 978 20.71 12.85 -21.47
N PRO A 979 20.21 13.95 -22.09
CA PRO A 979 21.03 15.11 -22.40
C PRO A 979 21.40 15.92 -21.15
N HIS A 980 22.40 16.80 -21.28
CA HIS A 980 22.74 17.79 -20.25
C HIS A 980 21.92 19.08 -20.40
N GLN A 981 21.98 19.71 -21.58
CA GLN A 981 21.19 20.89 -21.93
C GLN A 981 20.40 20.64 -23.22
N ILE A 982 19.18 21.15 -23.25
CA ILE A 982 18.30 21.21 -24.41
C ILE A 982 17.99 22.68 -24.66
N ARG A 983 18.34 23.17 -25.84
CA ARG A 983 17.98 24.51 -26.31
C ARG A 983 17.07 24.38 -27.51
N GLY A 984 16.02 25.19 -27.57
CA GLY A 984 15.11 25.16 -28.70
C GLY A 984 14.63 26.55 -29.07
N SER A 985 14.25 26.68 -30.35
CA SER A 985 13.67 27.89 -30.92
C SER A 985 12.36 27.56 -31.64
N ILE A 986 11.29 28.29 -31.33
CA ILE A 986 10.01 28.15 -32.04
C ILE A 986 10.04 28.88 -33.38
N SER A 987 10.82 29.94 -33.55
CA SER A 987 10.92 30.61 -34.86
C SER A 987 11.49 29.68 -35.94
N GLN A 988 12.39 28.77 -35.55
CA GLN A 988 13.01 27.79 -36.43
C GLN A 988 12.46 26.36 -36.27
N PHE A 989 11.58 26.12 -35.29
CA PHE A 989 11.14 24.77 -34.87
C PHE A 989 12.29 23.79 -34.66
N SER A 990 13.41 24.27 -34.13
CA SER A 990 14.65 23.51 -33.94
C SER A 990 14.91 23.22 -32.47
N GLN A 991 15.56 22.08 -32.19
CA GLN A 991 16.06 21.70 -30.86
C GLN A 991 17.47 21.15 -30.98
N MET A 992 18.34 21.55 -30.07
CA MET A 992 19.73 21.10 -30.01
C MET A 992 20.08 20.64 -28.59
N THR A 993 20.91 19.60 -28.50
CA THR A 993 21.46 19.12 -27.24
C THR A 993 22.91 19.57 -27.11
N LEU A 994 23.26 20.10 -25.93
CA LEU A 994 24.59 20.64 -25.65
C LEU A 994 25.13 20.07 -24.32
N VAL A 995 26.44 19.97 -24.24
CA VAL A 995 27.17 19.58 -23.03
C VAL A 995 28.07 20.72 -22.63
N GLY A 996 28.00 21.07 -21.35
CA GLY A 996 28.83 22.08 -20.71
C GLY A 996 29.44 21.44 -19.48
N HIS A 997 30.74 21.58 -19.32
CA HIS A 997 31.46 21.01 -18.19
C HIS A 997 31.57 22.03 -17.05
N ALA A 998 31.77 21.54 -15.84
CA ALA A 998 31.94 22.41 -14.69
C ALA A 998 33.22 23.25 -14.82
N SER A 999 33.07 24.58 -14.83
CA SER A 999 34.18 25.53 -14.83
C SER A 999 34.78 25.68 -13.43
N THR A 1000 36.12 25.77 -13.35
CA THR A 1000 36.86 26.08 -12.11
C THR A 1000 36.57 27.49 -11.60
N CYS A 1001 36.19 28.41 -12.49
CA CYS A 1001 35.87 29.81 -12.15
C CYS A 1001 34.36 30.06 -11.97
N CYS A 1002 33.53 29.00 -11.95
CA CYS A 1002 32.08 29.15 -11.82
C CYS A 1002 31.68 29.77 -10.49
N THR A 1003 30.88 30.84 -10.52
CA THR A 1003 30.42 31.60 -9.33
C THR A 1003 29.39 30.87 -8.46
N ALA A 1004 28.93 29.68 -8.86
CA ALA A 1004 27.91 28.93 -8.12
C ALA A 1004 28.34 27.53 -7.69
N CYS A 1005 29.02 26.75 -8.56
CA CYS A 1005 29.24 25.33 -8.31
C CYS A 1005 30.71 24.89 -8.28
N CYS A 1006 31.69 25.80 -8.42
CA CYS A 1006 33.10 25.42 -8.34
C CYS A 1006 33.48 24.98 -6.91
N SER A 1007 34.57 24.23 -6.77
CA SER A 1007 35.05 23.73 -5.48
C SER A 1007 35.33 24.87 -4.49
N THR A 1008 35.92 25.98 -4.95
CA THR A 1008 36.22 27.15 -4.12
C THR A 1008 34.96 27.74 -3.50
N VAL A 1009 33.94 28.04 -4.32
CA VAL A 1009 32.67 28.63 -3.86
C VAL A 1009 31.92 27.70 -2.90
N VAL A 1010 31.83 26.41 -3.24
CA VAL A 1010 31.13 25.44 -2.38
C VAL A 1010 31.87 25.22 -1.06
N SER A 1011 33.21 25.18 -1.07
CA SER A 1011 34.03 25.07 0.15
C SER A 1011 33.90 26.31 1.04
N GLU A 1012 33.88 27.50 0.43
CA GLU A 1012 33.72 28.76 1.14
C GLU A 1012 32.34 28.84 1.82
N TYR A 1013 31.28 28.45 1.10
CA TYR A 1013 29.94 28.34 1.67
C TYR A 1013 29.88 27.31 2.80
N ARG A 1014 30.48 26.12 2.66
CA ARG A 1014 30.53 25.11 3.73
C ARG A 1014 31.26 25.61 4.98
N THR A 1015 32.24 26.49 4.81
CA THR A 1015 33.07 27.02 5.92
C THR A 1015 32.41 28.20 6.62
N LYS A 1016 31.91 29.18 5.87
CA LYS A 1016 31.37 30.45 6.37
C LYS A 1016 29.85 30.47 6.48
N GLY A 1017 29.15 29.50 5.89
CA GLY A 1017 27.71 29.37 5.93
C GLY A 1017 26.99 30.62 5.43
N MET A 1018 26.10 31.14 6.27
CA MET A 1018 25.23 32.27 5.94
C MET A 1018 25.98 33.60 5.79
N ASP A 1019 27.13 33.77 6.45
CA ASP A 1019 27.94 34.98 6.33
C ASP A 1019 28.50 35.13 4.91
N PHE A 1020 28.84 34.01 4.25
CA PHE A 1020 29.26 33.99 2.85
C PHE A 1020 28.12 34.44 1.92
N ILE A 1021 26.91 33.94 2.14
CA ILE A 1021 25.74 34.33 1.34
C ILE A 1021 25.47 35.82 1.47
N LEU A 1022 25.53 36.36 2.69
CA LEU A 1022 25.30 37.79 2.93
C LEU A 1022 26.36 38.66 2.23
N GLN A 1023 27.64 38.25 2.26
CA GLN A 1023 28.70 38.93 1.52
C GLN A 1023 28.46 38.89 0.01
N ALA A 1024 28.05 37.74 -0.53
CA ALA A 1024 27.74 37.59 -1.95
C ALA A 1024 26.53 38.43 -2.39
N ILE A 1025 25.54 38.62 -1.52
CA ILE A 1025 24.37 39.47 -1.81
C ILE A 1025 24.76 40.96 -1.81
N ASN A 1026 25.49 41.39 -0.79
CA ASN A 1026 25.80 42.80 -0.57
C ASN A 1026 26.95 43.35 -1.44
N HIS A 1027 27.85 42.50 -1.92
CA HIS A 1027 29.03 42.91 -2.68
C HIS A 1027 29.06 42.30 -4.09
N PRO A 1028 28.77 43.09 -5.15
CA PRO A 1028 28.64 42.59 -6.52
C PRO A 1028 29.87 41.87 -7.08
N THR A 1029 31.09 42.30 -6.73
CA THR A 1029 32.34 41.71 -7.25
C THR A 1029 32.86 40.54 -6.41
N TYR A 1030 32.31 40.31 -5.22
CA TYR A 1030 32.85 39.34 -4.26
C TYR A 1030 32.97 37.93 -4.84
N LEU A 1031 31.97 37.52 -5.62
CA LEU A 1031 31.97 36.21 -6.29
C LEU A 1031 32.98 36.13 -7.44
N GLU A 1032 33.19 37.22 -8.19
CA GLU A 1032 34.16 37.28 -9.29
C GLU A 1032 35.60 37.25 -8.77
N ASP A 1033 35.83 37.97 -7.68
CA ASP A 1033 37.13 38.03 -7.01
C ASP A 1033 37.47 36.67 -6.39
N LEU A 1034 36.50 35.99 -5.75
CA LEU A 1034 36.70 34.67 -5.14
C LEU A 1034 37.02 33.59 -6.18
N THR A 1035 36.42 33.64 -7.37
CA THR A 1035 36.63 32.62 -8.40
C THR A 1035 37.76 32.92 -9.39
N GLY A 1036 38.45 34.06 -9.23
CA GLY A 1036 39.49 34.51 -10.15
C GLY A 1036 38.94 34.99 -11.51
N LEU A 1037 37.61 35.21 -11.62
CA LEU A 1037 36.97 35.71 -12.82
C LEU A 1037 37.43 37.15 -13.11
N THR A 1038 37.64 37.96 -12.07
CA THR A 1038 38.16 39.34 -12.18
C THR A 1038 39.54 39.37 -12.85
N GLU A 1039 40.42 38.43 -12.51
CA GLU A 1039 41.75 38.33 -13.11
C GLU A 1039 41.67 37.80 -14.55
N LEU A 1040 40.79 36.84 -14.81
CA LEU A 1040 40.54 36.31 -16.14
C LEU A 1040 40.02 37.40 -17.09
N MET A 1041 39.06 38.22 -16.65
CA MET A 1041 38.55 39.37 -17.42
C MET A 1041 39.64 40.43 -17.68
N LYS A 1042 40.47 40.73 -16.68
CA LYS A 1042 41.62 41.66 -16.84
C LYS A 1042 42.65 41.13 -17.83
N SER A 1043 42.96 39.82 -17.78
CA SER A 1043 43.89 39.19 -18.71
C SER A 1043 43.38 39.21 -20.15
N ALA A 1044 42.09 38.95 -20.36
CA ALA A 1044 41.46 39.04 -21.67
C ALA A 1044 41.43 40.48 -22.22
N GLY A 1045 41.20 41.47 -21.35
CA GLY A 1045 41.22 42.90 -21.72
C GLY A 1045 42.62 43.45 -22.04
N SER A 1046 43.69 42.77 -21.62
CA SER A 1046 45.07 43.17 -21.93
C SER A 1046 45.57 42.73 -23.31
N TYR A 1047 44.81 41.88 -24.01
CA TYR A 1047 45.08 41.54 -25.42
C TYR A 1047 44.52 42.62 -26.35
N THR A 1048 45.31 43.67 -26.60
CA THR A 1048 45.10 44.54 -27.77
C THR A 1048 45.57 43.80 -29.01
N LEU A 1049 44.63 43.44 -29.89
CA LEU A 1049 44.91 42.97 -31.25
C LEU A 1049 45.53 44.13 -32.05
N ASP A 1050 46.86 44.09 -32.24
CA ASP A 1050 47.52 44.84 -33.31
C ASP A 1050 47.01 44.26 -34.64
N TRP A 1051 46.05 44.96 -35.27
CA TRP A 1051 45.81 44.78 -36.70
C TRP A 1051 46.87 45.60 -37.42
N ASP A 1052 47.85 44.89 -37.98
CA ASP A 1052 48.99 45.44 -38.71
C ASP A 1052 48.59 46.54 -39.71
N ASN A 1053 49.18 47.72 -39.52
CA ASN A 1053 49.55 48.60 -40.62
C ASN A 1053 50.66 47.87 -41.40
N ASP A 1054 50.34 47.30 -42.57
CA ASP A 1054 51.24 47.26 -43.75
C ASP A 1054 50.58 46.46 -44.90
N SER A 1055 49.87 47.18 -45.78
CA SER A 1055 50.03 47.00 -47.23
C SER A 1055 49.23 48.08 -47.98
N GLU A 1056 49.95 49.10 -48.44
CA GLU A 1056 49.57 49.92 -49.59
C GLU A 1056 49.44 49.06 -50.86
N ASN A 1057 48.56 49.50 -51.77
CA ASN A 1057 48.38 49.13 -53.18
C ASN A 1057 47.44 47.96 -53.50
N ASP A 1058 46.17 48.24 -53.81
CA ASP A 1058 45.69 48.36 -55.20
C ASP A 1058 44.16 48.63 -55.29
N VAL A 1059 43.85 49.87 -55.69
CA VAL A 1059 42.83 50.38 -56.64
C VAL A 1059 41.65 49.48 -57.08
N ASN A 1060 40.42 50.00 -56.85
CA ASN A 1060 39.12 49.81 -57.57
C ASN A 1060 38.51 48.39 -57.58
N ASP A 1061 37.22 48.12 -57.38
CA ASP A 1061 35.97 48.81 -57.77
C ASP A 1061 34.76 48.20 -56.98
N ASP A 1062 33.72 49.02 -56.83
CA ASP A 1062 32.26 48.74 -56.80
C ASP A 1062 31.57 47.86 -55.72
N ASP A 1063 30.68 48.55 -54.99
CA ASP A 1063 29.27 48.22 -54.67
C ASP A 1063 28.90 46.75 -54.41
N ASP A 1064 28.50 46.44 -53.18
CA ASP A 1064 27.07 46.22 -52.92
C ASP A 1064 26.71 46.17 -51.44
N CYS A 1065 25.50 46.65 -51.17
CA CYS A 1065 24.83 46.77 -49.89
C CYS A 1065 24.70 45.44 -49.13
N VAL A 1066 24.57 45.52 -47.79
CA VAL A 1066 23.34 45.16 -47.04
C VAL A 1066 23.59 45.37 -45.54
N GLU A 1067 22.67 46.11 -44.92
CA GLU A 1067 22.49 46.26 -43.47
C GLU A 1067 22.36 44.89 -42.76
N ILE A 1068 23.07 44.71 -41.62
CA ILE A 1068 22.50 44.21 -40.34
C ILE A 1068 23.21 44.94 -39.20
#